data_AF-A0A958CTH0-F1
#
_entry.id   AF-A0A958CTH0-F1
#
_cell.length_a   1.000
_cell.length_b   1.000
_cell.length_c   1.000
_cell.angle_alpha   90.00
_cell.angle_beta   90.00
_cell.angle_gamma   90.00
#
_symmetry.space_group_name_H-M   'P 1'
#
loop_
_entity.id
_entity.type
_entity.pdbx_description
1 polymer ?
#
loop_
_entity_poly.entity_id
_entity_poly.type
_entity_poly.pdbx_seq_one_letter_code
_entity_poly.pdbx_strand_id
1 'polypeptide(L)'
;TKAYNVEQGMRPEGKGVLVKAVDFEVSRKTAEPADLLIAETLTDRAIVEVGYHKGLRYTVTLLEKPAKDGQPGMTLGKDTVFVVTGAAGGITSAITSDLAVNSGGIFYLLDLVPCPARDDENVLLFRSDREALKRKLIEDARARGEKPTPVVIDKQIMGIERSEAALRAVEAVEAAGGTAHYHAVNLMEGDAVAAVVEDIRSRYGKIDVLLHAGGLLIDRTLPNKEPNQFNLVFDVKADGFFSLIKAAKGMPIGATVSFSSVAGRFGNNGQSDYSSANDLLCKISSSMRSWRPETRGIAIDWTAWGEIGMASRGSVQQILEALGIDMLPPEAGVPTIRRELTYGGTRGEVLVAGRLGAWLEETDPAGGLDTGKLNAALANREPKLLMVGEVKSARLYGGLEIETTLVPAEQPFLFDHAPDEGTPWLPGVMATETLAELATVLVARSETGHSSWHVAAVENEQMSGAFKFFRMEARTLYLNATITPDGDDLVAHTTLQSVTVPKREGLPPQIKEHFSADVRLTSAPVEGQNVEFTPPALESLDITTEEVYKSFFHGPAYQVIERAQVSDKGVVAVFSDSLPPNTSPADVESLVAPRLLELCFQSAALWHEKVKGAMGFPLGFSRVTAYRQEADADSRLFCVCQTADDGETFDCVVADEAGNVFVDLAGYVTVSRPV
;
A
#
# COMPACT_ATOMS: atom_id res chain seq x y z
N THR A 1 -17.73 9.33 -10.77
CA THR A 1 -16.66 10.28 -11.15
C THR A 1 -15.68 9.69 -12.14
N LYS A 2 -14.89 8.68 -11.74
CA LYS A 2 -13.78 8.11 -12.53
C LYS A 2 -14.18 7.67 -13.95
N ALA A 3 -15.18 6.79 -14.07
CA ALA A 3 -15.69 6.32 -15.38
C ALA A 3 -16.22 7.44 -16.28
N TYR A 4 -16.85 8.46 -15.70
CA TYR A 4 -17.31 9.63 -16.45
C TYR A 4 -16.13 10.43 -17.02
N ASN A 5 -15.10 10.68 -16.20
CA ASN A 5 -13.89 11.38 -16.65
C ASN A 5 -13.17 10.61 -17.77
N VAL A 6 -13.09 9.27 -17.68
CA VAL A 6 -12.57 8.42 -18.77
C VAL A 6 -13.36 8.65 -20.06
N GLU A 7 -14.69 8.65 -20.01
CA GLU A 7 -15.53 8.92 -21.19
C GLU A 7 -15.31 10.34 -21.74
N GLN A 8 -15.19 11.35 -20.86
CA GLN A 8 -14.93 12.74 -21.29
C GLN A 8 -13.56 12.90 -21.94
N GLY A 9 -12.54 12.20 -21.45
CA GLY A 9 -11.19 12.21 -22.01
C GLY A 9 -11.12 11.62 -23.43
N MET A 10 -12.05 10.76 -23.81
CA MET A 10 -12.14 10.19 -25.16
C MET A 10 -12.86 11.10 -26.17
N ARG A 11 -13.39 12.26 -25.76
CA ARG A 11 -14.11 13.17 -26.67
C ARG A 11 -13.14 13.96 -27.57
N PRO A 12 -13.49 14.17 -28.86
CA PRO A 12 -12.69 15.02 -29.74
C PRO A 12 -12.53 16.44 -29.21
N GLU A 13 -11.36 17.04 -29.45
CA GLU A 13 -11.06 18.47 -29.21
C GLU A 13 -11.01 18.92 -27.73
N GLY A 14 -10.87 18.02 -26.75
CA GLY A 14 -10.64 18.42 -25.35
C GLY A 14 -11.84 19.11 -24.67
N LYS A 15 -13.05 18.98 -25.23
CA LYS A 15 -14.30 19.57 -24.71
C LYS A 15 -14.93 18.76 -23.56
N GLY A 16 -14.11 18.06 -22.77
CA GLY A 16 -14.55 17.24 -21.64
C GLY A 16 -14.69 18.04 -20.36
N VAL A 17 -15.73 17.78 -19.56
CA VAL A 17 -15.86 18.32 -18.19
C VAL A 17 -15.09 17.41 -17.24
N LEU A 18 -14.18 17.98 -16.45
CA LEU A 18 -13.55 17.26 -15.34
C LEU A 18 -14.48 17.27 -14.13
N VAL A 19 -14.78 16.11 -13.58
CA VAL A 19 -15.57 15.97 -12.35
C VAL A 19 -14.65 15.47 -11.24
N LYS A 20 -14.77 16.06 -10.05
CA LYS A 20 -14.10 15.60 -8.83
C LYS A 20 -15.15 15.23 -7.78
N ALA A 21 -14.84 14.22 -6.97
CA ALA A 21 -15.53 13.93 -5.72
C ALA A 21 -14.68 14.48 -4.57
N VAL A 22 -15.25 15.38 -3.77
CA VAL A 22 -14.57 16.01 -2.63
C VAL A 22 -15.37 15.72 -1.37
N ASP A 23 -14.76 15.02 -0.43
CA ASP A 23 -15.35 14.64 0.86
C ASP A 23 -14.80 15.52 1.99
N PHE A 24 -15.64 15.83 2.97
CA PHE A 24 -15.31 16.68 4.11
C PHE A 24 -15.79 16.04 5.41
N GLU A 25 -15.04 16.22 6.49
CA GLU A 25 -15.48 15.77 7.82
C GLU A 25 -16.79 16.44 8.27
N VAL A 26 -17.67 15.66 8.90
CA VAL A 26 -19.05 16.05 9.25
C VAL A 26 -19.11 17.28 10.18
N SER A 27 -18.08 17.52 10.99
CA SER A 27 -18.02 18.61 11.97
C SER A 27 -17.64 19.98 11.40
N ARG A 28 -17.38 20.11 10.09
CA ARG A 28 -16.90 21.38 9.49
C ARG A 28 -17.97 22.46 9.39
N LYS A 29 -17.56 23.73 9.58
CA LYS A 29 -18.39 24.92 9.34
C LYS A 29 -18.46 25.22 7.84
N THR A 30 -19.58 25.74 7.35
CA THR A 30 -19.92 25.84 5.91
C THR A 30 -19.05 26.78 5.06
N ALA A 31 -18.40 27.80 5.63
CA ALA A 31 -17.63 28.78 4.85
C ALA A 31 -16.33 28.19 4.27
N GLU A 32 -15.62 27.37 5.04
CA GLU A 32 -14.32 26.81 4.64
C GLU A 32 -14.42 25.78 3.50
N PRO A 33 -15.41 24.86 3.45
CA PRO A 33 -15.63 23.99 2.31
C PRO A 33 -15.83 24.74 0.98
N ALA A 34 -16.41 25.94 0.99
CA ALA A 34 -16.62 26.70 -0.24
C ALA A 34 -15.30 27.14 -0.89
N ASP A 35 -14.39 27.68 -0.08
CA ASP A 35 -13.05 28.10 -0.55
C ASP A 35 -12.23 26.90 -1.05
N LEU A 36 -12.29 25.77 -0.32
CA LEU A 36 -11.61 24.54 -0.71
C LEU A 36 -12.18 23.93 -2.01
N LEU A 37 -13.51 23.92 -2.18
CA LEU A 37 -14.12 23.47 -3.42
C LEU A 37 -13.72 24.35 -4.61
N ILE A 38 -13.64 25.67 -4.42
CA ILE A 38 -13.15 26.57 -5.47
C ILE A 38 -11.70 26.25 -5.78
N ALA A 39 -10.83 26.11 -4.77
CA ALA A 39 -9.43 25.72 -4.94
C ALA A 39 -9.31 24.41 -5.75
N GLU A 40 -10.09 23.39 -5.42
CA GLU A 40 -10.12 22.12 -6.16
C GLU A 40 -10.55 22.25 -7.63
N THR A 41 -11.27 23.30 -8.02
CA THR A 41 -11.55 23.55 -9.45
C THR A 41 -10.42 24.30 -10.16
N LEU A 42 -9.56 24.98 -9.41
CA LEU A 42 -8.45 25.80 -9.92
C LEU A 42 -7.11 25.04 -9.92
N THR A 43 -6.93 24.07 -9.03
CA THR A 43 -5.66 23.34 -8.82
C THR A 43 -5.81 21.84 -8.99
N ASP A 44 -4.72 21.18 -9.41
CA ASP A 44 -4.58 19.72 -9.49
C ASP A 44 -5.68 19.05 -10.34
N ARG A 45 -5.49 18.97 -11.65
CA ARG A 45 -6.47 18.30 -12.53
C ARG A 45 -6.34 16.78 -12.55
N ALA A 46 -5.31 16.23 -11.90
CA ALA A 46 -4.98 14.82 -11.94
C ALA A 46 -5.77 14.02 -10.90
N ILE A 47 -5.95 14.59 -9.70
CA ILE A 47 -6.63 13.91 -8.60
C ILE A 47 -8.13 14.20 -8.60
N VAL A 48 -8.93 13.14 -8.65
CA VAL A 48 -10.39 13.23 -8.82
C VAL A 48 -11.20 12.72 -7.63
N GLU A 49 -10.54 12.10 -6.66
CA GLU A 49 -11.11 11.60 -5.41
C GLU A 49 -10.32 12.24 -4.26
N VAL A 50 -10.92 13.21 -3.59
CA VAL A 50 -10.26 14.06 -2.60
C VAL A 50 -11.02 14.02 -1.28
N GLY A 51 -10.30 13.95 -0.17
CA GLY A 51 -10.87 14.06 1.18
C GLY A 51 -10.14 15.13 1.99
N TYR A 52 -10.87 15.94 2.75
CA TYR A 52 -10.30 16.89 3.70
C TYR A 52 -10.62 16.47 5.13
N HIS A 53 -9.57 16.24 5.92
CA HIS A 53 -9.69 15.83 7.32
C HIS A 53 -8.56 16.42 8.16
N LYS A 54 -8.89 16.99 9.34
CA LYS A 54 -7.91 17.60 10.27
C LYS A 54 -6.92 18.57 9.60
N GLY A 55 -7.41 19.39 8.66
CA GLY A 55 -6.60 20.39 7.96
C GLY A 55 -5.70 19.85 6.85
N LEU A 56 -5.72 18.53 6.58
CA LEU A 56 -4.96 17.91 5.52
C LEU A 56 -5.87 17.52 4.34
N ARG A 57 -5.28 17.51 3.14
CA ARG A 57 -5.87 17.04 1.90
C ARG A 57 -5.36 15.63 1.60
N TYR A 58 -6.27 14.68 1.46
CA TYR A 58 -6.01 13.28 1.17
C TYR A 58 -6.55 12.89 -0.20
N THR A 59 -5.94 11.86 -0.78
CA THR A 59 -6.44 11.10 -1.92
C THR A 59 -6.30 9.61 -1.62
N VAL A 60 -6.89 8.75 -2.46
CA VAL A 60 -6.76 7.30 -2.34
C VAL A 60 -5.79 6.79 -3.39
N THR A 61 -4.64 6.28 -2.94
CA THR A 61 -3.62 5.65 -3.78
C THR A 61 -3.59 4.13 -3.59
N LEU A 62 -2.77 3.45 -4.41
CA LEU A 62 -2.43 2.05 -4.26
C LEU A 62 -1.12 1.92 -3.48
N LEU A 63 -1.11 0.99 -2.55
CA LEU A 63 0.09 0.59 -1.83
C LEU A 63 0.26 -0.90 -1.98
N GLU A 64 1.35 -1.30 -2.63
CA GLU A 64 1.73 -2.70 -2.70
C GLU A 64 2.21 -3.13 -1.32
N LYS A 65 1.63 -4.22 -0.81
CA LYS A 65 2.00 -4.80 0.48
C LYS A 65 2.31 -6.27 0.29
N PRO A 66 3.38 -6.79 0.90
CA PRO A 66 3.58 -8.23 0.97
C PRO A 66 2.36 -8.90 1.58
N ALA A 67 2.00 -10.09 1.06
CA ALA A 67 0.99 -10.91 1.70
C ALA A 67 1.44 -11.20 3.13
N LYS A 68 0.63 -10.84 4.13
CA LYS A 68 0.88 -11.15 5.54
C LYS A 68 0.57 -12.63 5.80
N ASP A 69 1.32 -13.53 5.18
CA ASP A 69 1.20 -14.96 5.43
C ASP A 69 1.61 -15.27 6.89
N GLY A 70 0.85 -16.13 7.59
CA GLY A 70 1.25 -16.68 8.90
C GLY A 70 0.62 -16.08 10.17
N GLN A 71 -0.22 -15.04 10.07
CA GLN A 71 -1.04 -14.59 11.21
C GLN A 71 -2.38 -15.37 11.22
N PRO A 72 -2.80 -16.00 12.34
CA PRO A 72 -4.04 -16.78 12.36
C PRO A 72 -5.28 -15.90 12.21
N GLY A 73 -6.06 -16.13 11.15
CA GLY A 73 -7.35 -15.50 10.88
C GLY A 73 -8.54 -16.35 11.32
N MET A 74 -9.62 -16.31 10.55
CA MET A 74 -10.81 -17.13 10.81
C MET A 74 -10.50 -18.61 10.63
N THR A 75 -10.95 -19.45 11.57
CA THR A 75 -10.97 -20.91 11.37
C THR A 75 -12.21 -21.30 10.60
N LEU A 76 -12.03 -21.90 9.42
CA LEU A 76 -13.13 -22.43 8.62
C LEU A 76 -13.30 -23.93 8.94
N GLY A 77 -14.53 -24.38 9.10
CA GLY A 77 -14.86 -25.75 9.44
C GLY A 77 -16.31 -26.11 9.13
N LYS A 78 -16.73 -27.31 9.53
CA LYS A 78 -18.05 -27.87 9.20
C LYS A 78 -19.24 -27.05 9.71
N ASP A 79 -19.02 -26.30 10.79
CA ASP A 79 -20.04 -25.44 11.43
C ASP A 79 -19.96 -23.98 10.92
N THR A 80 -19.14 -23.71 9.91
CA THR A 80 -19.03 -22.40 9.27
C THR A 80 -20.20 -22.22 8.29
N VAL A 81 -20.97 -21.15 8.49
CA VAL A 81 -22.11 -20.78 7.66
C VAL A 81 -21.71 -19.73 6.63
N PHE A 82 -21.75 -20.11 5.36
CA PHE A 82 -21.50 -19.27 4.20
C PHE A 82 -22.82 -18.84 3.56
N VAL A 83 -22.92 -17.55 3.21
CA VAL A 83 -23.98 -17.03 2.33
C VAL A 83 -23.31 -16.50 1.08
N VAL A 84 -23.60 -17.08 -0.08
CA VAL A 84 -22.95 -16.75 -1.35
C VAL A 84 -24.00 -16.27 -2.35
N THR A 85 -23.92 -15.01 -2.77
CA THR A 85 -24.79 -14.49 -3.85
C THR A 85 -24.11 -14.53 -5.20
N GLY A 86 -24.87 -14.69 -6.28
CA GLY A 86 -24.28 -14.86 -7.62
C GLY A 86 -23.64 -16.24 -7.78
N ALA A 87 -24.19 -17.25 -7.08
CA ALA A 87 -23.63 -18.60 -6.98
C ALA A 87 -23.55 -19.33 -8.33
N ALA A 88 -24.38 -18.94 -9.31
CA ALA A 88 -24.35 -19.48 -10.67
C ALA A 88 -23.28 -18.80 -11.57
N GLY A 89 -22.43 -17.95 -11.01
CA GLY A 89 -21.29 -17.36 -11.72
C GLY A 89 -20.12 -18.33 -11.81
N GLY A 90 -19.44 -18.39 -12.96
CA GLY A 90 -18.30 -19.30 -13.18
C GLY A 90 -17.18 -19.13 -12.16
N ILE A 91 -16.78 -17.89 -11.86
CA ILE A 91 -15.75 -17.54 -10.86
C ILE A 91 -16.26 -17.84 -9.44
N THR A 92 -17.49 -17.42 -9.12
CA THR A 92 -18.11 -17.65 -7.81
C THR A 92 -18.22 -19.13 -7.48
N SER A 93 -18.58 -19.96 -8.46
CA SER A 93 -18.65 -21.42 -8.35
C SER A 93 -17.27 -22.04 -8.04
N ALA A 94 -16.21 -21.58 -8.71
CA ALA A 94 -14.84 -22.04 -8.42
C ALA A 94 -14.37 -21.66 -7.01
N ILE A 95 -14.66 -20.44 -6.57
CA ILE A 95 -14.37 -19.95 -5.21
C ILE A 95 -15.19 -20.71 -4.16
N THR A 96 -16.46 -20.99 -4.45
CA THR A 96 -17.32 -21.81 -3.57
C THR A 96 -16.73 -23.20 -3.38
N SER A 97 -16.19 -23.79 -4.45
CA SER A 97 -15.49 -25.09 -4.39
C SER A 97 -14.24 -25.04 -3.50
N ASP A 98 -13.36 -24.03 -3.66
CA ASP A 98 -12.18 -23.88 -2.78
C ASP A 98 -12.59 -23.72 -1.31
N LEU A 99 -13.58 -22.86 -1.02
CA LEU A 99 -14.08 -22.70 0.34
C LEU A 99 -14.69 -23.98 0.91
N ALA A 100 -15.45 -24.73 0.10
CA ALA A 100 -16.08 -25.98 0.52
C ALA A 100 -15.04 -27.05 0.85
N VAL A 101 -14.06 -27.27 -0.04
CA VAL A 101 -12.97 -28.24 0.18
C VAL A 101 -12.17 -27.94 1.45
N ASN A 102 -12.02 -26.67 1.80
CA ASN A 102 -11.23 -26.23 2.96
C ASN A 102 -12.06 -25.97 4.22
N SER A 103 -13.36 -26.24 4.21
CA SER A 103 -14.23 -26.05 5.39
C SER A 103 -15.13 -27.24 5.69
N GLY A 104 -15.67 -27.92 4.67
CA GLY A 104 -16.81 -28.83 4.82
C GLY A 104 -18.06 -28.14 5.38
N GLY A 105 -18.18 -26.82 5.18
CA GLY A 105 -19.18 -25.98 5.84
C GLY A 105 -20.60 -26.07 5.28
N ILE A 106 -21.44 -25.14 5.74
CA ILE A 106 -22.84 -25.00 5.35
C ILE A 106 -22.97 -23.81 4.41
N PHE A 107 -23.46 -24.02 3.19
CA PHE A 107 -23.51 -23.02 2.14
C PHE A 107 -24.95 -22.70 1.73
N TYR A 108 -25.35 -21.45 1.95
CA TYR A 108 -26.54 -20.87 1.34
C TYR A 108 -26.15 -20.20 0.03
N LEU A 109 -26.52 -20.81 -1.09
CA LEU A 109 -26.20 -20.40 -2.44
C LEU A 109 -27.40 -19.67 -3.06
N LEU A 110 -27.25 -18.38 -3.31
CA LEU A 110 -28.32 -17.50 -3.81
C LEU A 110 -27.98 -17.03 -5.23
N ASP A 111 -28.91 -17.22 -6.17
CA ASP A 111 -28.82 -16.67 -7.53
C ASP A 111 -30.23 -16.45 -8.10
N LEU A 112 -30.35 -15.68 -9.20
CA LEU A 112 -31.61 -15.60 -9.94
C LEU A 112 -31.87 -16.88 -10.75
N VAL A 113 -30.79 -17.54 -11.19
CA VAL A 113 -30.86 -18.78 -11.97
C VAL A 113 -31.30 -19.93 -11.06
N PRO A 114 -32.37 -20.67 -11.40
CA PRO A 114 -32.74 -21.86 -10.64
C PRO A 114 -31.68 -22.95 -10.81
N CYS A 115 -31.40 -23.70 -9.73
CA CYS A 115 -30.57 -24.90 -9.82
C CYS A 115 -31.32 -25.97 -10.63
N PRO A 116 -30.74 -26.50 -11.72
CA PRO A 116 -31.37 -27.55 -12.50
C PRO A 116 -31.38 -28.88 -11.73
N ALA A 117 -32.18 -29.83 -12.21
CA ALA A 117 -32.08 -31.22 -11.76
C ALA A 117 -30.75 -31.84 -12.21
N ARG A 118 -30.25 -32.83 -11.46
CA ARG A 118 -28.96 -33.50 -11.76
C ARG A 118 -28.95 -34.24 -13.08
N ASP A 119 -30.12 -34.68 -13.52
CA ASP A 119 -30.37 -35.42 -14.76
C ASP A 119 -30.82 -34.51 -15.91
N ASP A 120 -30.67 -33.18 -15.79
CA ASP A 120 -30.96 -32.25 -16.89
C ASP A 120 -30.10 -32.57 -18.13
N GLU A 121 -30.76 -32.96 -19.21
CA GLU A 121 -30.11 -33.42 -20.44
C GLU A 121 -29.21 -32.36 -21.07
N ASN A 122 -29.61 -31.08 -21.02
CA ASN A 122 -28.83 -30.01 -21.64
C ASN A 122 -27.56 -29.70 -20.83
N VAL A 123 -27.65 -29.75 -19.50
CA VAL A 123 -26.49 -29.59 -18.60
C VAL A 123 -25.52 -30.76 -18.76
N LEU A 124 -26.01 -32.00 -18.80
CA LEU A 124 -25.17 -33.17 -19.04
C LEU A 124 -24.47 -33.10 -20.40
N LEU A 125 -25.21 -32.71 -21.45
CA LEU A 125 -24.65 -32.54 -22.79
C LEU A 125 -23.64 -31.39 -22.86
N PHE A 126 -23.89 -30.28 -22.15
CA PHE A 126 -22.93 -29.18 -22.03
C PHE A 126 -21.59 -29.66 -21.44
N ARG A 127 -21.65 -30.46 -20.37
CA ARG A 127 -20.46 -31.02 -19.70
C ARG A 127 -19.66 -31.97 -20.60
N SER A 128 -20.34 -32.76 -21.44
CA SER A 128 -19.69 -33.76 -22.28
C SER A 128 -19.25 -33.24 -23.66
N ASP A 129 -20.10 -32.48 -24.35
CA ASP A 129 -19.86 -31.97 -25.71
C ASP A 129 -20.70 -30.71 -25.98
N ARG A 130 -20.09 -29.55 -25.77
CA ARG A 130 -20.69 -28.23 -26.02
C ARG A 130 -21.11 -28.02 -27.48
N GLU A 131 -20.41 -28.63 -28.44
CA GLU A 131 -20.78 -28.52 -29.85
C GLU A 131 -21.98 -29.41 -30.19
N ALA A 132 -22.10 -30.58 -29.56
CA ALA A 132 -23.33 -31.38 -29.63
C ALA A 132 -24.53 -30.64 -29.05
N LEU A 133 -24.36 -29.96 -27.90
CA LEU A 133 -25.41 -29.10 -27.35
C LEU A 133 -25.83 -28.03 -28.35
N LYS A 134 -24.86 -27.34 -28.98
CA LYS A 134 -25.14 -26.32 -29.98
C LYS A 134 -25.95 -26.88 -31.16
N ARG A 135 -25.59 -28.06 -31.68
CA ARG A 135 -26.35 -28.74 -32.75
C ARG A 135 -27.78 -29.06 -32.30
N LYS A 136 -27.94 -29.66 -31.11
CA LYS A 136 -29.24 -29.98 -30.52
C LYS A 136 -30.13 -28.74 -30.40
N LEU A 137 -29.61 -27.62 -29.88
CA LEU A 137 -30.39 -26.39 -29.73
C LEU A 137 -30.85 -25.80 -31.08
N ILE A 138 -30.03 -25.92 -32.13
CA ILE A 138 -30.39 -25.51 -33.49
C ILE A 138 -31.51 -26.40 -34.05
N GLU A 139 -31.42 -27.71 -33.85
CA GLU A 139 -32.44 -28.68 -34.27
C GLU A 139 -33.76 -28.45 -33.53
N ASP A 140 -33.70 -28.30 -32.20
CA ASP A 140 -34.86 -28.02 -31.34
C ASP A 140 -35.55 -26.71 -31.75
N ALA A 141 -34.79 -25.65 -32.04
CA ALA A 141 -35.34 -24.38 -32.53
C ALA A 141 -36.03 -24.54 -33.89
N ARG A 142 -35.42 -25.27 -34.83
CA ARG A 142 -36.04 -25.58 -36.13
C ARG A 142 -37.31 -26.39 -35.99
N ALA A 143 -37.33 -27.38 -35.09
CA ALA A 143 -38.50 -28.20 -34.80
C ALA A 143 -39.67 -27.38 -34.23
N ARG A 144 -39.38 -26.31 -33.46
CA ARG A 144 -40.38 -25.35 -32.96
C ARG A 144 -40.78 -24.27 -33.98
N GLY A 145 -40.21 -24.29 -35.19
CA GLY A 145 -40.47 -23.27 -36.22
C GLY A 145 -39.77 -21.91 -35.95
N GLU A 146 -38.83 -21.87 -35.02
CA GLU A 146 -38.02 -20.68 -34.70
C GLU A 146 -36.85 -20.57 -35.69
N LYS A 147 -36.37 -19.35 -35.94
CA LYS A 147 -35.16 -19.11 -36.74
C LYS A 147 -33.91 -19.14 -35.83
N PRO A 148 -33.05 -20.17 -35.89
CA PRO A 148 -31.88 -20.28 -35.01
C PRO A 148 -30.77 -19.34 -35.49
N THR A 149 -30.81 -18.08 -35.06
CA THR A 149 -29.69 -17.16 -35.30
C THR A 149 -28.55 -17.46 -34.31
N PRO A 150 -27.27 -17.22 -34.69
CA PRO A 150 -26.14 -17.44 -33.78
C PRO A 150 -26.34 -16.77 -32.41
N VAL A 151 -26.80 -15.52 -32.39
CA VAL A 151 -27.05 -14.75 -31.17
C VAL A 151 -28.08 -15.42 -30.24
N VAL A 152 -29.16 -16.00 -30.79
CA VAL A 152 -30.19 -16.67 -29.99
C VAL A 152 -29.65 -17.98 -29.40
N ILE A 153 -28.92 -18.76 -30.20
CA ILE A 153 -28.34 -20.03 -29.74
C ILE A 153 -27.24 -19.79 -28.70
N ASP A 154 -26.35 -18.82 -28.93
CA ASP A 154 -25.31 -18.48 -27.97
C ASP A 154 -25.92 -18.00 -26.65
N LYS A 155 -27.03 -17.24 -26.69
CA LYS A 155 -27.77 -16.85 -25.48
C LYS A 155 -28.35 -18.05 -24.73
N GLN A 156 -28.88 -19.05 -25.42
CA GLN A 156 -29.36 -20.29 -24.79
C GLN A 156 -28.22 -21.09 -24.15
N ILE A 157 -27.09 -21.23 -24.84
CA ILE A 157 -25.88 -21.88 -24.31
C ILE A 157 -25.40 -21.16 -23.05
N MET A 158 -25.36 -19.82 -23.04
CA MET A 158 -25.00 -19.05 -21.86
C MET A 158 -25.97 -19.29 -20.68
N GLY A 159 -27.27 -19.46 -20.96
CA GLY A 159 -28.25 -19.84 -19.94
C GLY A 159 -27.94 -21.20 -19.33
N ILE A 160 -27.63 -22.20 -20.16
CA ILE A 160 -27.28 -23.55 -19.72
C ILE A 160 -25.95 -23.58 -18.96
N GLU A 161 -24.95 -22.83 -19.42
CA GLU A 161 -23.67 -22.65 -18.72
C GLU A 161 -23.87 -22.10 -17.29
N ARG A 162 -24.79 -21.13 -17.10
CA ARG A 162 -25.14 -20.65 -15.76
C ARG A 162 -25.86 -21.70 -14.92
N SER A 163 -26.81 -22.44 -15.50
CA SER A 163 -27.48 -23.54 -14.80
C SER A 163 -26.50 -24.64 -14.41
N GLU A 164 -25.53 -24.96 -15.26
CA GLU A 164 -24.45 -25.89 -14.95
C GLU A 164 -23.58 -25.39 -13.79
N ALA A 165 -23.18 -24.11 -13.81
CA ALA A 165 -22.39 -23.52 -12.74
C ALA A 165 -23.11 -23.53 -11.38
N ALA A 166 -24.43 -23.32 -11.37
CA ALA A 166 -25.28 -23.46 -10.19
C ALA A 166 -25.24 -24.89 -9.63
N LEU A 167 -25.48 -25.88 -10.49
CA LEU A 167 -25.43 -27.29 -10.08
C LEU A 167 -24.03 -27.70 -9.62
N ARG A 168 -22.99 -27.26 -10.32
CA ARG A 168 -21.59 -27.51 -9.99
C ARG A 168 -21.22 -26.97 -8.60
N ALA A 169 -21.73 -25.79 -8.22
CA ALA A 169 -21.49 -25.24 -6.89
C ALA A 169 -22.13 -26.11 -5.79
N VAL A 170 -23.36 -26.60 -6.01
CA VAL A 170 -24.05 -27.53 -5.10
C VAL A 170 -23.27 -28.83 -4.98
N GLU A 171 -22.92 -29.44 -6.11
CA GLU A 171 -22.17 -30.71 -6.17
C GLU A 171 -20.79 -30.60 -5.51
N ALA A 172 -20.08 -29.48 -5.68
CA ALA A 172 -18.79 -29.25 -5.06
C ALA A 172 -18.88 -29.17 -3.53
N VAL A 173 -19.91 -28.49 -3.00
CA VAL A 173 -20.14 -28.40 -1.55
C VAL A 173 -20.38 -29.77 -0.95
N GLU A 174 -21.28 -30.55 -1.54
CA GLU A 174 -21.62 -31.89 -1.05
C GLU A 174 -20.47 -32.89 -1.20
N ALA A 175 -19.73 -32.82 -2.30
CA ALA A 175 -18.55 -33.66 -2.52
C ALA A 175 -17.44 -33.40 -1.49
N ALA A 176 -17.34 -32.17 -1.00
CA ALA A 176 -16.46 -31.79 0.10
C ALA A 176 -17.00 -32.19 1.50
N GLY A 177 -18.17 -32.83 1.57
CA GLY A 177 -18.83 -33.22 2.82
C GLY A 177 -19.63 -32.09 3.50
N GLY A 178 -19.79 -30.95 2.82
CA GLY A 178 -20.59 -29.83 3.29
C GLY A 178 -22.09 -29.97 3.00
N THR A 179 -22.87 -28.98 3.44
CA THR A 179 -24.33 -28.91 3.19
C THR A 179 -24.65 -27.73 2.29
N ALA A 180 -25.34 -27.97 1.16
CA ALA A 180 -25.76 -26.93 0.23
C ALA A 180 -27.28 -26.64 0.35
N HIS A 181 -27.62 -25.36 0.52
CA HIS A 181 -28.97 -24.83 0.44
C HIS A 181 -29.06 -23.85 -0.73
N TYR A 182 -29.65 -24.26 -1.85
CA TYR A 182 -29.77 -23.41 -3.03
C TYR A 182 -31.11 -22.67 -3.05
N HIS A 183 -31.06 -21.35 -3.27
CA HIS A 183 -32.23 -20.48 -3.35
C HIS A 183 -32.21 -19.68 -4.66
N ALA A 184 -33.23 -19.89 -5.50
CA ALA A 184 -33.51 -19.02 -6.63
C ALA A 184 -34.19 -17.74 -6.12
N VAL A 185 -33.42 -16.66 -5.96
CA VAL A 185 -33.88 -15.41 -5.34
C VAL A 185 -33.35 -14.18 -6.08
N ASN A 186 -34.23 -13.21 -6.30
CA ASN A 186 -33.85 -11.90 -6.78
C ASN A 186 -33.40 -11.04 -5.58
N LEU A 187 -32.14 -10.58 -5.59
CA LEU A 187 -31.58 -9.80 -4.49
C LEU A 187 -32.26 -8.43 -4.30
N MET A 188 -32.98 -7.94 -5.30
CA MET A 188 -33.78 -6.71 -5.20
C MET A 188 -35.14 -6.92 -4.50
N GLU A 189 -35.54 -8.18 -4.26
CA GLU A 189 -36.78 -8.52 -3.55
C GLU A 189 -36.48 -8.73 -2.07
N GLY A 190 -36.52 -7.64 -1.30
CA GLY A 190 -36.13 -7.62 0.12
C GLY A 190 -36.83 -8.66 1.00
N ASP A 191 -38.12 -8.94 0.76
CA ASP A 191 -38.87 -9.94 1.53
C ASP A 191 -38.38 -11.37 1.25
N ALA A 192 -38.02 -11.68 0.00
CA ALA A 192 -37.48 -12.98 -0.37
C ALA A 192 -36.08 -13.20 0.21
N VAL A 193 -35.24 -12.15 0.20
CA VAL A 193 -33.93 -12.16 0.87
C VAL A 193 -34.10 -12.34 2.39
N ALA A 194 -35.04 -11.63 3.00
CA ALA A 194 -35.33 -11.73 4.42
C ALA A 194 -35.76 -13.14 4.85
N ALA A 195 -36.57 -13.82 4.03
CA ALA A 195 -36.98 -15.20 4.30
C ALA A 195 -35.79 -16.17 4.35
N VAL A 196 -34.80 -16.03 3.45
CA VAL A 196 -33.59 -16.86 3.46
C VAL A 196 -32.74 -16.58 4.70
N VAL A 197 -32.54 -15.30 5.03
CA VAL A 197 -31.77 -14.92 6.23
C VAL A 197 -32.46 -15.35 7.52
N GLU A 198 -33.79 -15.38 7.57
CA GLU A 198 -34.52 -15.89 8.73
C GLU A 198 -34.41 -17.41 8.88
N ASP A 199 -34.38 -18.18 7.78
CA ASP A 199 -34.06 -19.61 7.85
C ASP A 199 -32.67 -19.82 8.46
N ILE A 200 -31.66 -19.07 8.00
CA ILE A 200 -30.30 -19.10 8.56
C ILE A 200 -30.32 -18.73 10.05
N ARG A 201 -31.05 -17.68 10.43
CA ARG A 201 -31.20 -17.23 11.82
C ARG A 201 -31.75 -18.34 12.69
N SER A 202 -32.80 -19.00 12.24
CA SER A 202 -33.51 -20.02 13.01
C SER A 202 -32.67 -21.29 13.22
N ARG A 203 -31.84 -21.66 12.24
CA ARG A 203 -31.03 -22.89 12.29
C ARG A 203 -29.68 -22.71 12.96
N TYR A 204 -29.01 -21.58 12.69
CA TYR A 204 -27.60 -21.39 13.05
C TYR A 204 -27.34 -20.13 13.88
N GLY A 205 -28.24 -19.14 13.82
CA GLY A 205 -28.13 -17.90 14.61
C GLY A 205 -27.01 -16.94 14.21
N LYS A 206 -26.23 -17.27 13.18
CA LYS A 206 -25.07 -16.50 12.70
C LYS A 206 -24.83 -16.71 11.20
N ILE A 207 -24.08 -15.80 10.61
CA ILE A 207 -23.43 -15.99 9.30
C ILE A 207 -21.93 -15.81 9.53
N ASP A 208 -21.12 -16.82 9.25
CA ASP A 208 -19.67 -16.65 9.44
C ASP A 208 -19.06 -15.87 8.28
N VAL A 209 -19.48 -16.16 7.04
CA VAL A 209 -18.99 -15.47 5.83
C VAL A 209 -20.14 -15.11 4.88
N LEU A 210 -20.31 -13.82 4.61
CA LEU A 210 -21.20 -13.31 3.56
C LEU A 210 -20.39 -12.94 2.31
N LEU A 211 -20.47 -13.76 1.27
CA LEU A 211 -19.80 -13.58 -0.01
C LEU A 211 -20.75 -12.98 -1.05
N HIS A 212 -20.58 -11.69 -1.36
CA HIS A 212 -21.44 -10.97 -2.28
C HIS A 212 -20.82 -10.84 -3.68
N ALA A 213 -21.13 -11.81 -4.56
CA ALA A 213 -20.69 -11.83 -5.96
C ALA A 213 -21.80 -11.56 -7.00
N GLY A 214 -23.01 -11.19 -6.55
CA GLY A 214 -24.12 -10.84 -7.43
C GLY A 214 -23.79 -9.63 -8.31
N GLY A 215 -24.15 -9.68 -9.59
CA GLY A 215 -23.92 -8.56 -10.51
C GLY A 215 -24.22 -8.89 -11.97
N LEU A 216 -24.35 -7.85 -12.78
CA LEU A 216 -24.51 -7.93 -14.23
C LEU A 216 -23.85 -6.72 -14.91
N LEU A 217 -23.67 -6.81 -16.22
CA LEU A 217 -23.05 -5.77 -17.05
C LEU A 217 -23.96 -5.40 -18.22
N ILE A 218 -24.08 -4.10 -18.48
CA ILE A 218 -24.74 -3.55 -19.67
C ILE A 218 -23.91 -2.35 -20.14
N ASP A 219 -22.91 -2.56 -20.99
CA ASP A 219 -21.98 -1.49 -21.34
C ASP A 219 -22.59 -0.49 -22.33
N ARG A 220 -22.69 0.78 -21.93
CA ARG A 220 -23.11 1.92 -22.76
C ARG A 220 -22.49 3.21 -22.22
N THR A 221 -22.04 4.09 -23.09
CA THR A 221 -21.65 5.46 -22.69
C THR A 221 -22.82 6.16 -22.00
N LEU A 222 -22.53 7.04 -21.05
CA LEU A 222 -23.56 7.66 -20.21
C LEU A 222 -24.68 8.35 -21.03
N PRO A 223 -24.40 9.07 -22.14
CA PRO A 223 -25.45 9.65 -23.00
C PRO A 223 -26.35 8.63 -23.70
N ASN A 224 -25.88 7.40 -23.89
CA ASN A 224 -26.58 6.31 -24.58
C ASN A 224 -27.10 5.23 -23.61
N LYS A 225 -27.04 5.51 -22.30
CA LYS A 225 -27.43 4.60 -21.24
C LYS A 225 -28.86 4.93 -20.80
N GLU A 226 -29.77 3.98 -20.96
CA GLU A 226 -31.14 4.15 -20.48
C GLU A 226 -31.16 4.15 -18.94
N PRO A 227 -31.95 5.02 -18.29
CA PRO A 227 -31.99 5.12 -16.82
C PRO A 227 -32.32 3.79 -16.12
N ASN A 228 -33.21 2.97 -16.69
CA ASN A 228 -33.56 1.67 -16.11
C ASN A 228 -32.40 0.65 -16.18
N GLN A 229 -31.52 0.75 -17.18
CA GLN A 229 -30.33 -0.09 -17.30
C GLN A 229 -29.30 0.31 -16.25
N PHE A 230 -29.16 1.62 -16.00
CA PHE A 230 -28.28 2.14 -14.94
C PHE A 230 -28.73 1.58 -13.59
N ASN A 231 -30.01 1.80 -13.23
CA ASN A 231 -30.58 1.33 -11.96
C ASN A 231 -30.39 -0.19 -11.83
N LEU A 232 -30.75 -0.97 -12.85
CA LEU A 232 -30.60 -2.43 -12.78
C LEU A 232 -29.16 -2.90 -12.51
N VAL A 233 -28.16 -2.32 -13.17
CA VAL A 233 -26.74 -2.69 -12.95
C VAL A 233 -26.27 -2.28 -11.56
N PHE A 234 -26.69 -1.10 -11.10
CA PHE A 234 -26.31 -0.56 -9.81
C PHE A 234 -27.00 -1.32 -8.66
N ASP A 235 -28.32 -1.42 -8.69
CA ASP A 235 -29.18 -1.91 -7.60
C ASP A 235 -28.91 -3.40 -7.32
N VAL A 236 -28.66 -4.23 -8.33
CA VAL A 236 -28.37 -5.67 -8.11
C VAL A 236 -27.13 -5.89 -7.23
N LYS A 237 -26.13 -5.00 -7.33
CA LYS A 237 -24.94 -5.02 -6.47
C LYS A 237 -25.19 -4.26 -5.17
N ALA A 238 -25.52 -2.98 -5.28
CA ALA A 238 -25.65 -2.09 -4.13
C ALA A 238 -26.81 -2.49 -3.23
N ASP A 239 -28.04 -2.43 -3.74
CA ASP A 239 -29.25 -2.72 -2.98
C ASP A 239 -29.35 -4.21 -2.61
N GLY A 240 -28.79 -5.09 -3.44
CA GLY A 240 -28.65 -6.51 -3.11
C GLY A 240 -27.81 -6.72 -1.84
N PHE A 241 -26.66 -6.05 -1.73
CA PHE A 241 -25.84 -6.08 -0.52
C PHE A 241 -26.56 -5.46 0.68
N PHE A 242 -27.18 -4.28 0.50
CA PHE A 242 -27.94 -3.62 1.56
C PHE A 242 -29.09 -4.49 2.08
N SER A 243 -29.79 -5.20 1.19
CA SER A 243 -30.90 -6.09 1.56
C SER A 243 -30.42 -7.22 2.47
N LEU A 244 -29.26 -7.81 2.18
CA LEU A 244 -28.64 -8.85 3.01
C LEU A 244 -28.24 -8.31 4.38
N ILE A 245 -27.55 -7.17 4.43
CA ILE A 245 -27.13 -6.54 5.70
C ILE A 245 -28.34 -6.14 6.54
N LYS A 246 -29.38 -5.58 5.91
CA LYS A 246 -30.64 -5.20 6.58
C LYS A 246 -31.37 -6.42 7.14
N ALA A 247 -31.49 -7.50 6.36
CA ALA A 247 -32.10 -8.75 6.81
C ALA A 247 -31.31 -9.41 7.96
N ALA A 248 -29.98 -9.31 7.92
CA ALA A 248 -29.08 -9.80 8.96
C ALA A 248 -28.95 -8.85 10.17
N LYS A 249 -29.79 -7.81 10.29
CA LYS A 249 -29.75 -6.89 11.43
C LYS A 249 -29.82 -7.65 12.76
N GLY A 250 -28.93 -7.32 13.69
CA GLY A 250 -28.81 -8.00 14.99
C GLY A 250 -28.31 -9.45 14.93
N MET A 251 -27.96 -9.98 13.75
CA MET A 251 -27.27 -11.26 13.61
C MET A 251 -25.75 -11.03 13.61
N PRO A 252 -24.94 -11.86 14.30
CA PRO A 252 -23.49 -11.85 14.12
C PRO A 252 -23.11 -12.17 12.67
N ILE A 253 -22.22 -11.35 12.08
CA ILE A 253 -21.53 -11.68 10.82
C ILE A 253 -20.02 -11.62 11.08
N GLY A 254 -19.31 -12.73 10.80
CA GLY A 254 -17.86 -12.80 10.96
C GLY A 254 -17.12 -11.94 9.94
N ALA A 255 -17.35 -12.20 8.65
CA ALA A 255 -16.80 -11.42 7.56
C ALA A 255 -17.81 -11.20 6.43
N THR A 256 -17.67 -10.07 5.73
CA THR A 256 -18.30 -9.84 4.42
C THR A 256 -17.23 -9.69 3.37
N VAL A 257 -17.37 -10.39 2.24
CA VAL A 257 -16.46 -10.30 1.11
C VAL A 257 -17.27 -9.90 -0.12
N SER A 258 -17.07 -8.68 -0.60
CA SER A 258 -17.78 -8.11 -1.75
C SER A 258 -16.93 -8.20 -3.01
N PHE A 259 -17.52 -8.66 -4.12
CA PHE A 259 -16.85 -8.65 -5.42
C PHE A 259 -17.02 -7.28 -6.03
N SER A 260 -15.93 -6.52 -5.94
CA SER A 260 -15.75 -5.28 -6.64
C SER A 260 -15.02 -5.53 -7.97
N SER A 261 -14.48 -4.48 -8.58
CA SER A 261 -13.73 -4.56 -9.84
C SER A 261 -12.79 -3.37 -9.95
N VAL A 262 -11.67 -3.57 -10.64
CA VAL A 262 -10.79 -2.46 -11.05
C VAL A 262 -11.52 -1.35 -11.82
N ALA A 263 -12.66 -1.63 -12.47
CA ALA A 263 -13.52 -0.59 -13.04
C ALA A 263 -14.07 0.38 -11.97
N GLY A 264 -14.35 -0.07 -10.75
CA GLY A 264 -14.71 0.82 -9.64
C GLY A 264 -13.55 1.72 -9.21
N ARG A 265 -12.34 1.15 -9.12
CA ARG A 265 -11.12 1.85 -8.69
C ARG A 265 -10.60 2.86 -9.72
N PHE A 266 -10.53 2.51 -11.00
CA PHE A 266 -9.96 3.36 -12.06
C PHE A 266 -11.02 4.02 -12.96
N GLY A 267 -12.26 3.52 -12.95
CA GLY A 267 -13.24 3.84 -13.97
C GLY A 267 -13.03 3.05 -15.26
N ASN A 268 -14.09 2.85 -16.03
CA ASN A 268 -13.99 2.29 -17.37
C ASN A 268 -15.03 2.92 -18.31
N ASN A 269 -14.68 3.05 -19.59
CA ASN A 269 -15.54 3.67 -20.57
C ASN A 269 -16.84 2.85 -20.75
N GLY A 270 -17.99 3.52 -20.74
CA GLY A 270 -19.30 2.88 -20.89
C GLY A 270 -19.78 2.08 -19.67
N GLN A 271 -19.09 2.18 -18.53
CA GLN A 271 -19.39 1.41 -17.32
C GLN A 271 -19.62 2.32 -16.09
N SER A 272 -20.27 3.47 -16.28
CA SER A 272 -20.47 4.44 -15.18
C SER A 272 -21.28 3.88 -14.01
N ASP A 273 -22.35 3.13 -14.28
CA ASP A 273 -23.16 2.41 -13.28
C ASP A 273 -22.37 1.30 -12.58
N TYR A 274 -21.74 0.41 -13.36
CA TYR A 274 -20.96 -0.70 -12.82
C TYR A 274 -19.80 -0.21 -11.96
N SER A 275 -19.06 0.80 -12.42
CA SER A 275 -17.96 1.42 -11.66
C SER A 275 -18.49 2.02 -10.35
N SER A 276 -19.64 2.70 -10.39
CA SER A 276 -20.23 3.32 -9.20
C SER A 276 -20.70 2.27 -8.18
N ALA A 277 -21.29 1.16 -8.65
CA ALA A 277 -21.76 0.08 -7.78
C ALA A 277 -20.61 -0.63 -7.07
N ASN A 278 -19.52 -0.90 -7.79
CA ASN A 278 -18.32 -1.54 -7.24
C ASN A 278 -17.59 -0.61 -6.26
N ASP A 279 -17.38 0.67 -6.61
CA ASP A 279 -16.75 1.66 -5.71
C ASP A 279 -17.57 1.83 -4.42
N LEU A 280 -18.91 1.84 -4.49
CA LEU A 280 -19.78 1.84 -3.31
C LEU A 280 -19.55 0.62 -2.41
N LEU A 281 -19.40 -0.59 -2.97
CA LEU A 281 -19.08 -1.80 -2.20
C LEU A 281 -17.74 -1.66 -1.48
N CYS A 282 -16.74 -1.03 -2.10
CA CYS A 282 -15.47 -0.71 -1.46
C CYS A 282 -15.63 0.26 -0.29
N LYS A 283 -16.38 1.35 -0.49
CA LYS A 283 -16.60 2.36 0.56
C LYS A 283 -17.41 1.83 1.73
N ILE A 284 -18.46 1.03 1.49
CA ILE A 284 -19.26 0.43 2.57
C ILE A 284 -18.49 -0.64 3.33
N SER A 285 -17.74 -1.51 2.63
CA SER A 285 -16.92 -2.54 3.28
C SER A 285 -15.84 -1.91 4.16
N SER A 286 -15.25 -0.81 3.69
CA SER A 286 -14.31 0.00 4.47
C SER A 286 -15.00 0.64 5.68
N SER A 287 -16.17 1.28 5.49
CA SER A 287 -16.85 2.01 6.56
C SER A 287 -17.43 1.11 7.66
N MET A 288 -17.60 -0.20 7.43
CA MET A 288 -18.07 -1.16 8.44
C MET A 288 -17.32 -1.07 9.76
N ARG A 289 -16.03 -0.71 9.76
CA ARG A 289 -15.26 -0.53 10.99
C ARG A 289 -15.88 0.48 11.97
N SER A 290 -16.68 1.44 11.50
CA SER A 290 -17.30 2.46 12.36
C SER A 290 -18.70 2.07 12.86
N TRP A 291 -19.46 1.29 12.10
CA TRP A 291 -20.87 0.97 12.43
C TRP A 291 -21.14 -0.52 12.69
N ARG A 292 -20.16 -1.38 12.42
CA ARG A 292 -20.17 -2.83 12.69
C ARG A 292 -18.75 -3.40 12.90
N PRO A 293 -18.03 -2.93 13.92
CA PRO A 293 -16.60 -3.22 14.11
C PRO A 293 -16.28 -4.71 14.28
N GLU A 294 -17.23 -5.50 14.78
CA GLU A 294 -17.13 -6.94 14.94
C GLU A 294 -17.10 -7.71 13.62
N THR A 295 -17.63 -7.13 12.54
CA THR A 295 -17.61 -7.73 11.21
C THR A 295 -16.38 -7.26 10.44
N ARG A 296 -15.66 -8.22 9.85
CA ARG A 296 -14.56 -7.92 8.94
C ARG A 296 -15.09 -7.67 7.53
N GLY A 297 -15.15 -6.39 7.11
CA GLY A 297 -15.53 -6.02 5.75
C GLY A 297 -14.34 -6.05 4.79
N ILE A 298 -14.49 -6.76 3.66
CA ILE A 298 -13.50 -6.84 2.58
C ILE A 298 -14.22 -6.59 1.25
N ALA A 299 -13.68 -5.72 0.42
CA ALA A 299 -14.05 -5.58 -0.98
C ALA A 299 -12.84 -5.89 -1.85
N ILE A 300 -13.00 -6.78 -2.82
CA ILE A 300 -11.91 -7.19 -3.71
C ILE A 300 -12.15 -6.60 -5.09
N ASP A 301 -11.26 -5.72 -5.52
CA ASP A 301 -11.19 -5.21 -6.87
C ASP A 301 -10.45 -6.20 -7.77
N TRP A 302 -11.23 -7.05 -8.44
CA TRP A 302 -10.69 -8.00 -9.39
C TRP A 302 -10.36 -7.33 -10.73
N THR A 303 -9.18 -7.66 -11.30
CA THR A 303 -8.93 -7.47 -12.74
C THR A 303 -9.70 -8.49 -13.57
N ALA A 304 -9.58 -8.38 -14.89
CA ALA A 304 -10.14 -9.36 -15.82
C ALA A 304 -9.56 -10.75 -15.55
N TRP A 305 -10.42 -11.72 -15.23
CA TRP A 305 -10.02 -13.11 -15.03
C TRP A 305 -9.71 -13.78 -16.35
N GLY A 306 -8.55 -14.44 -16.43
CA GLY A 306 -8.20 -15.34 -17.51
C GLY A 306 -9.09 -16.58 -17.47
N GLU A 307 -9.37 -17.16 -18.64
CA GLU A 307 -10.04 -18.47 -18.83
C GLU A 307 -11.51 -18.57 -18.38
N ILE A 308 -11.91 -17.92 -17.29
CA ILE A 308 -13.23 -18.03 -16.65
C ILE A 308 -13.87 -16.64 -16.51
N GLY A 309 -15.18 -16.57 -16.68
CA GLY A 309 -15.97 -15.38 -16.39
C GLY A 309 -16.23 -14.49 -17.61
N MET A 310 -16.65 -13.25 -17.36
CA MET A 310 -17.18 -12.37 -18.41
C MET A 310 -16.09 -11.80 -19.34
N ALA A 311 -14.84 -11.72 -18.87
CA ALA A 311 -13.73 -11.10 -19.59
C ALA A 311 -12.92 -12.06 -20.48
N SER A 312 -13.09 -13.39 -20.36
CA SER A 312 -12.39 -14.38 -21.19
C SER A 312 -12.95 -14.52 -22.61
N ARG A 313 -13.83 -13.59 -23.03
CA ARG A 313 -14.60 -13.66 -24.28
C ARG A 313 -14.18 -12.54 -25.25
N GLY A 314 -14.12 -12.86 -26.54
CA GLY A 314 -13.94 -11.88 -27.61
C GLY A 314 -12.52 -11.31 -27.67
N SER A 315 -12.40 -10.02 -27.99
CA SER A 315 -11.13 -9.31 -28.20
C SER A 315 -10.54 -8.67 -26.93
N VAL A 316 -11.15 -8.91 -25.76
CA VAL A 316 -10.79 -8.24 -24.50
C VAL A 316 -9.35 -8.56 -24.11
N GLN A 317 -8.91 -9.81 -24.26
CA GLN A 317 -7.56 -10.24 -23.94
C GLN A 317 -6.50 -9.46 -24.74
N GLN A 318 -6.67 -9.34 -26.06
CA GLN A 318 -5.71 -8.62 -26.91
C GLN A 318 -5.67 -7.12 -26.58
N ILE A 319 -6.81 -6.53 -26.19
CA ILE A 319 -6.87 -5.12 -25.80
C ILE A 319 -6.12 -4.89 -24.48
N LEU A 320 -6.34 -5.74 -23.48
CA LEU A 320 -5.66 -5.64 -22.19
C LEU A 320 -4.15 -5.83 -22.33
N GLU A 321 -3.74 -6.84 -23.11
CA GLU A 321 -2.32 -7.09 -23.39
C GLU A 321 -1.66 -5.87 -24.08
N ALA A 322 -2.33 -5.25 -25.05
CA ALA A 322 -1.84 -4.04 -25.72
C ALA A 322 -1.74 -2.82 -24.78
N LEU A 323 -2.51 -2.79 -23.69
CA LEU A 323 -2.46 -1.78 -22.63
C LEU A 323 -1.50 -2.17 -21.50
N GLY A 324 -0.78 -3.29 -21.61
CA GLY A 324 0.14 -3.79 -20.59
C GLY A 324 -0.56 -4.27 -19.32
N ILE A 325 -1.85 -4.64 -19.41
CA ILE A 325 -2.68 -5.14 -18.31
C ILE A 325 -2.73 -6.66 -18.38
N ASP A 326 -2.34 -7.32 -17.30
CA ASP A 326 -2.42 -8.78 -17.19
C ASP A 326 -3.82 -9.23 -16.78
N MET A 327 -4.28 -10.32 -17.40
CA MET A 327 -5.44 -11.06 -16.89
C MET A 327 -5.04 -11.84 -15.64
N LEU A 328 -5.94 -11.90 -14.65
CA LEU A 328 -5.72 -12.66 -13.42
C LEU A 328 -5.91 -14.16 -13.67
N PRO A 329 -4.88 -15.00 -13.46
CA PRO A 329 -5.01 -16.45 -13.59
C PRO A 329 -5.95 -17.02 -12.49
N PRO A 330 -6.87 -17.94 -12.82
CA PRO A 330 -7.77 -18.54 -11.83
C PRO A 330 -7.07 -19.16 -10.63
N GLU A 331 -5.94 -19.83 -10.84
CA GLU A 331 -5.13 -20.47 -9.80
C GLU A 331 -4.55 -19.47 -8.79
N ALA A 332 -4.34 -18.22 -9.22
CA ALA A 332 -3.92 -17.13 -8.35
C ALA A 332 -5.12 -16.48 -7.64
N GLY A 333 -6.22 -16.26 -8.35
CA GLY A 333 -7.38 -15.52 -7.82
C GLY A 333 -8.31 -16.34 -6.92
N VAL A 334 -8.60 -17.59 -7.26
CA VAL A 334 -9.56 -18.45 -6.53
C VAL A 334 -9.22 -18.59 -5.04
N PRO A 335 -7.97 -18.93 -4.64
CA PRO A 335 -7.66 -19.13 -3.23
C PRO A 335 -7.58 -17.81 -2.44
N THR A 336 -7.58 -16.64 -3.08
CA THR A 336 -7.36 -15.35 -2.43
C THR A 336 -8.36 -15.07 -1.33
N ILE A 337 -9.64 -15.36 -1.54
CA ILE A 337 -10.67 -15.12 -0.50
C ILE A 337 -10.41 -15.97 0.74
N ARG A 338 -10.12 -17.26 0.56
CA ARG A 338 -9.78 -18.13 1.67
C ARG A 338 -8.50 -17.65 2.36
N ARG A 339 -7.45 -17.29 1.61
CA ARG A 339 -6.20 -16.77 2.18
C ARG A 339 -6.44 -15.51 2.99
N GLU A 340 -7.20 -14.55 2.46
CA GLU A 340 -7.58 -13.36 3.20
C GLU A 340 -8.34 -13.73 4.48
N LEU A 341 -9.35 -14.61 4.41
CA LEU A 341 -10.13 -15.06 5.59
C LEU A 341 -9.28 -15.74 6.67
N THR A 342 -8.35 -16.59 6.28
CA THR A 342 -7.63 -17.52 7.19
C THR A 342 -6.25 -17.04 7.62
N TYR A 343 -5.59 -16.18 6.83
CA TYR A 343 -4.25 -15.66 7.10
C TYR A 343 -4.15 -14.13 6.96
N GLY A 344 -5.02 -13.53 6.14
CA GLY A 344 -5.00 -12.09 5.89
C GLY A 344 -5.56 -11.25 7.05
N GLY A 345 -4.98 -10.07 7.22
CA GLY A 345 -5.44 -9.05 8.17
C GLY A 345 -6.30 -7.95 7.52
N THR A 346 -6.59 -8.06 6.23
CA THR A 346 -7.19 -6.99 5.43
C THR A 346 -8.59 -6.61 5.95
N ARG A 347 -8.81 -5.30 6.08
CA ARG A 347 -10.12 -4.67 6.28
C ARG A 347 -10.25 -3.54 5.27
N GLY A 348 -11.37 -3.48 4.57
CA GLY A 348 -11.62 -2.50 3.51
C GLY A 348 -11.34 -3.04 2.12
N GLU A 349 -10.75 -2.21 1.28
CA GLU A 349 -10.55 -2.46 -0.14
C GLU A 349 -9.17 -3.08 -0.42
N VAL A 350 -9.15 -4.11 -1.26
CA VAL A 350 -7.92 -4.73 -1.76
C VAL A 350 -8.05 -4.96 -3.26
N LEU A 351 -6.98 -4.70 -3.99
CA LEU A 351 -6.89 -4.94 -5.43
C LEU A 351 -6.10 -6.22 -5.67
N VAL A 352 -6.64 -7.12 -6.50
CA VAL A 352 -6.00 -8.39 -6.86
C VAL A 352 -5.82 -8.43 -8.37
N ALA A 353 -4.57 -8.29 -8.79
CA ALA A 353 -4.18 -8.08 -10.18
C ALA A 353 -2.79 -8.65 -10.47
N GLY A 354 -2.51 -8.88 -11.76
CA GLY A 354 -1.13 -8.85 -12.28
C GLY A 354 -0.72 -7.41 -12.61
N ARG A 355 0.02 -7.19 -13.70
CA ARG A 355 0.35 -5.84 -14.16
C ARG A 355 -0.92 -5.04 -14.47
N LEU A 356 -0.93 -3.78 -14.06
CA LEU A 356 -2.05 -2.85 -14.28
C LEU A 356 -1.84 -1.89 -15.46
N GLY A 357 -0.66 -1.88 -16.07
CA GLY A 357 -0.36 -1.17 -17.31
C GLY A 357 -0.90 0.27 -17.35
N ALA A 358 -1.63 0.58 -18.42
CA ALA A 358 -2.19 1.91 -18.69
C ALA A 358 -3.13 2.45 -17.57
N TRP A 359 -3.61 1.64 -16.63
CA TRP A 359 -4.39 2.16 -15.49
C TRP A 359 -3.55 2.89 -14.45
N LEU A 360 -2.24 2.63 -14.40
CA LEU A 360 -1.30 3.37 -13.54
C LEU A 360 -0.64 4.54 -14.26
N GLU A 361 -0.92 4.73 -15.56
CA GLU A 361 -0.44 5.89 -16.30
C GLU A 361 -1.21 7.14 -15.89
N GLU A 362 -0.47 8.15 -15.44
CA GLU A 362 -1.02 9.44 -15.05
C GLU A 362 -0.89 10.44 -16.19
N THR A 363 -1.96 11.20 -16.44
CA THR A 363 -1.99 12.15 -17.56
C THR A 363 -1.23 13.45 -17.28
N ASP A 364 -1.02 13.77 -16.00
CA ASP A 364 -0.26 14.94 -15.57
C ASP A 364 1.14 14.49 -15.13
N PRO A 365 2.22 14.94 -15.78
CA PRO A 365 3.58 14.50 -15.46
C PRO A 365 4.05 14.91 -14.06
N ALA A 366 3.46 15.94 -13.46
CA ALA A 366 3.76 16.37 -12.10
C ALA A 366 2.78 15.77 -11.06
N GLY A 367 1.82 14.95 -11.48
CA GLY A 367 0.77 14.42 -10.60
C GLY A 367 -0.21 15.49 -10.12
N GLY A 368 -0.29 16.62 -10.82
CA GLY A 368 -1.15 17.76 -10.43
C GLY A 368 -0.52 18.73 -9.41
N LEU A 369 0.73 18.49 -9.00
CA LEU A 369 1.50 19.37 -8.13
C LEU A 369 2.06 20.59 -8.89
N ASP A 370 1.97 21.78 -8.32
CA ASP A 370 2.73 22.95 -8.78
C ASP A 370 4.17 22.88 -8.24
N THR A 371 5.01 22.15 -8.97
CA THR A 371 6.41 21.93 -8.61
C THR A 371 7.21 23.24 -8.61
N GLY A 372 6.89 24.19 -9.50
CA GLY A 372 7.55 25.48 -9.56
C GLY A 372 7.34 26.29 -8.28
N LYS A 373 6.09 26.38 -7.80
CA LYS A 373 5.77 27.05 -6.53
C LYS A 373 6.43 26.36 -5.35
N LEU A 374 6.36 25.03 -5.27
CA LEU A 374 6.95 24.28 -4.14
C LEU A 374 8.47 24.39 -4.13
N ASN A 375 9.14 24.23 -5.28
CA ASN A 375 10.60 24.40 -5.39
C ASN A 375 11.04 25.81 -5.02
N ALA A 376 10.29 26.84 -5.43
CA ALA A 376 10.57 28.21 -5.02
C ALA A 376 10.41 28.43 -3.51
N ALA A 377 9.39 27.80 -2.89
CA ALA A 377 9.21 27.86 -1.44
C ALA A 377 10.33 27.14 -0.69
N LEU A 378 10.74 25.95 -1.14
CA LEU A 378 11.86 25.20 -0.56
C LEU A 378 13.19 25.94 -0.72
N ALA A 379 13.44 26.56 -1.87
CA ALA A 379 14.67 27.32 -2.11
C ALA A 379 14.79 28.57 -1.21
N ASN A 380 13.67 29.13 -0.77
CA ASN A 380 13.60 30.29 0.13
C ASN A 380 13.37 29.91 1.60
N ARG A 381 13.26 28.61 1.92
CA ARG A 381 13.10 28.09 3.28
C ARG A 381 14.39 28.35 4.06
N GLU A 382 14.27 28.83 5.29
CA GLU A 382 15.36 28.90 6.25
C GLU A 382 14.93 28.31 7.61
N PRO A 383 15.72 27.40 8.22
CA PRO A 383 16.97 26.85 7.68
C PRO A 383 16.73 25.99 6.42
N LYS A 384 17.79 25.60 5.69
CA LYS A 384 17.64 24.81 4.45
C LYS A 384 17.55 23.31 4.71
N LEU A 385 16.74 22.61 3.92
CA LEU A 385 16.81 21.14 3.80
C LEU A 385 17.93 20.82 2.81
N LEU A 386 19.04 20.25 3.28
CA LEU A 386 20.23 20.06 2.44
C LEU A 386 20.07 18.86 1.50
N MET A 387 19.41 17.81 1.99
CA MET A 387 19.31 16.52 1.33
C MET A 387 18.11 16.44 0.38
N VAL A 388 17.26 17.48 0.36
CA VAL A 388 16.14 17.65 -0.56
C VAL A 388 16.46 18.69 -1.64
N GLY A 389 16.47 18.23 -2.90
CA GLY A 389 16.70 19.05 -4.08
C GLY A 389 15.42 19.44 -4.83
N GLU A 390 15.40 19.19 -6.13
CA GLU A 390 14.29 19.59 -7.02
C GLU A 390 13.14 18.60 -6.92
N VAL A 391 11.96 19.07 -6.49
CA VAL A 391 10.71 18.32 -6.58
C VAL A 391 10.29 18.19 -8.03
N LYS A 392 10.16 16.95 -8.51
CA LYS A 392 9.84 16.62 -9.91
C LYS A 392 8.35 16.37 -10.12
N SER A 393 7.71 15.66 -9.19
CA SER A 393 6.30 15.28 -9.27
C SER A 393 5.78 14.83 -7.91
N ALA A 394 4.45 14.79 -7.74
CA ALA A 394 3.81 14.02 -6.68
C ALA A 394 2.66 13.21 -7.30
N ARG A 395 3.03 12.07 -7.89
CA ARG A 395 2.15 11.19 -8.66
C ARG A 395 1.23 10.40 -7.75
N LEU A 396 -0.01 10.19 -8.18
CA LEU A 396 -1.01 9.41 -7.46
C LEU A 396 -0.49 8.02 -7.12
N TYR A 397 -0.01 7.26 -8.10
CA TYR A 397 0.49 5.89 -7.92
C TYR A 397 2.02 5.81 -7.83
N GLY A 398 2.70 6.95 -7.95
CA GLY A 398 4.16 7.04 -7.93
C GLY A 398 4.73 7.76 -6.71
N GLY A 399 3.93 8.42 -5.88
CA GLY A 399 4.42 9.20 -4.74
C GLY A 399 5.12 10.50 -5.13
N LEU A 400 5.70 11.18 -4.14
CA LEU A 400 6.55 12.35 -4.30
C LEU A 400 7.90 11.93 -4.85
N GLU A 401 8.37 12.60 -5.90
CA GLU A 401 9.68 12.38 -6.52
C GLU A 401 10.54 13.64 -6.38
N ILE A 402 11.75 13.46 -5.83
CA ILE A 402 12.74 14.52 -5.67
C ILE A 402 14.09 14.05 -6.21
N GLU A 403 14.80 14.94 -6.90
CA GLU A 403 16.19 14.71 -7.32
C GLU A 403 17.13 15.66 -6.56
N THR A 404 18.08 15.09 -5.83
CA THR A 404 19.10 15.85 -5.09
C THR A 404 20.48 15.54 -5.64
N THR A 405 21.19 16.53 -6.16
CA THR A 405 22.57 16.33 -6.63
C THR A 405 23.55 16.80 -5.59
N LEU A 406 24.42 15.88 -5.13
CA LEU A 406 25.48 16.18 -4.19
C LEU A 406 26.84 16.17 -4.88
N VAL A 407 27.70 17.11 -4.48
CA VAL A 407 29.09 17.22 -4.92
C VAL A 407 29.99 16.82 -3.76
N PRO A 408 30.71 15.69 -3.84
CA PRO A 408 31.50 15.19 -2.71
C PRO A 408 32.54 16.17 -2.20
N ALA A 409 33.15 16.95 -3.08
CA ALA A 409 34.18 17.93 -2.70
C ALA A 409 33.63 19.15 -1.96
N GLU A 410 32.31 19.38 -1.97
CA GLU A 410 31.68 20.52 -1.32
C GLU A 410 31.10 20.16 0.06
N GLN A 411 30.83 18.88 0.32
CA GLN A 411 30.14 18.43 1.51
C GLN A 411 31.08 17.68 2.46
N PRO A 412 31.36 18.21 3.67
CA PRO A 412 32.24 17.55 4.65
C PRO A 412 31.85 16.12 4.97
N PHE A 413 30.56 15.86 5.20
CA PHE A 413 30.06 14.51 5.43
C PHE A 413 30.33 13.50 4.29
N LEU A 414 30.64 13.96 3.06
CA LEU A 414 31.03 13.08 1.97
C LEU A 414 32.55 12.93 1.91
N PHE A 415 33.31 14.02 1.78
CA PHE A 415 34.76 13.88 1.61
C PHE A 415 35.46 13.32 2.84
N ASP A 416 34.89 13.46 4.04
CA ASP A 416 35.37 12.85 5.28
C ASP A 416 34.78 11.45 5.53
N HIS A 417 34.00 10.88 4.60
CA HIS A 417 33.47 9.52 4.66
C HIS A 417 33.80 8.75 3.36
N ALA A 418 35.07 8.36 3.23
CA ALA A 418 35.61 7.67 2.07
C ALA A 418 36.32 6.34 2.44
N PRO A 419 35.56 5.23 2.60
CA PRO A 419 36.14 3.91 2.86
C PRO A 419 37.07 3.43 1.75
N ASP A 420 36.76 3.81 0.51
CA ASP A 420 37.55 3.53 -0.68
C ASP A 420 38.27 4.82 -1.10
N GLU A 421 39.59 4.78 -1.32
CA GLU A 421 40.36 5.97 -1.74
C GLU A 421 39.75 6.62 -2.99
N GLY A 422 39.43 7.92 -2.89
CA GLY A 422 38.82 8.70 -3.98
C GLY A 422 37.37 8.33 -4.33
N THR A 423 36.71 7.50 -3.52
CA THR A 423 35.30 7.13 -3.70
C THR A 423 34.54 7.27 -2.37
N PRO A 424 34.04 8.49 -2.06
CA PRO A 424 33.14 8.72 -0.95
C PRO A 424 31.89 7.85 -1.02
N TRP A 425 31.43 7.40 0.13
CA TRP A 425 30.13 6.76 0.27
C TRP A 425 29.23 7.71 1.03
N LEU A 426 27.94 7.80 0.66
CA LEU A 426 26.96 8.51 1.48
C LEU A 426 26.92 7.85 2.88
N PRO A 427 27.22 8.58 3.97
CA PRO A 427 27.08 8.04 5.32
C PRO A 427 25.65 7.57 5.57
N GLY A 428 25.48 6.43 6.23
CA GLY A 428 24.15 5.90 6.56
C GLY A 428 23.29 6.92 7.30
N VAL A 429 23.89 7.65 8.25
CA VAL A 429 23.20 8.68 9.05
C VAL A 429 22.71 9.87 8.22
N MET A 430 23.39 10.20 7.11
CA MET A 430 22.93 11.23 6.18
C MET A 430 21.87 10.70 5.22
N ALA A 431 21.87 9.38 4.94
CA ALA A 431 20.73 8.76 4.28
C ALA A 431 19.50 8.80 5.19
N THR A 432 19.61 8.48 6.49
CA THR A 432 18.54 8.64 7.48
C THR A 432 18.00 10.08 7.53
N GLU A 433 18.88 11.09 7.56
CA GLU A 433 18.47 12.52 7.47
C GLU A 433 17.73 12.80 6.16
N THR A 434 18.20 12.27 5.03
CA THR A 434 17.55 12.41 3.71
C THR A 434 16.12 11.89 3.74
N LEU A 435 15.91 10.69 4.30
CA LEU A 435 14.60 10.06 4.42
C LEU A 435 13.67 10.89 5.32
N ALA A 436 14.19 11.41 6.43
CA ALA A 436 13.46 12.28 7.34
C ALA A 436 13.07 13.63 6.70
N GLU A 437 14.01 14.33 6.04
CA GLU A 437 13.73 15.58 5.33
C GLU A 437 12.66 15.38 4.25
N LEU A 438 12.79 14.31 3.44
CA LEU A 438 11.85 13.96 2.38
C LEU A 438 10.42 13.80 2.90
N ALA A 439 10.24 13.14 4.05
CA ALA A 439 8.93 12.97 4.68
C ALA A 439 8.26 14.32 5.01
N THR A 440 9.03 15.32 5.45
CA THR A 440 8.48 16.65 5.78
C THR A 440 7.96 17.41 4.56
N VAL A 441 8.49 17.15 3.37
CA VAL A 441 8.07 17.81 2.12
C VAL A 441 6.62 17.44 1.75
N LEU A 442 6.20 16.20 2.02
CA LEU A 442 4.83 15.72 1.74
C LEU A 442 3.75 16.47 2.51
N VAL A 443 4.11 17.05 3.65
CA VAL A 443 3.21 17.79 4.55
C VAL A 443 3.60 19.27 4.67
N ALA A 444 4.52 19.73 3.83
CA ALA A 444 4.95 21.11 3.79
C ALA A 444 3.88 22.00 3.16
N ARG A 445 3.75 23.22 3.70
CA ARG A 445 2.92 24.25 3.10
C ARG A 445 3.60 24.81 1.86
N SER A 446 2.93 24.70 0.71
CA SER A 446 3.46 25.16 -0.58
C SER A 446 3.86 26.64 -0.62
N GLU A 447 3.37 27.47 0.30
CA GLU A 447 3.74 28.89 0.41
C GLU A 447 5.06 29.13 1.15
N THR A 448 5.48 28.22 2.01
CA THR A 448 6.58 28.45 2.97
C THR A 448 7.66 27.37 2.96
N GLY A 449 7.38 26.20 2.38
CA GLY A 449 8.26 25.03 2.46
C GLY A 449 8.34 24.42 3.88
N HIS A 450 7.61 24.95 4.86
CA HIS A 450 7.60 24.46 6.23
C HIS A 450 6.44 23.50 6.47
N SER A 451 6.74 22.44 7.23
CA SER A 451 5.77 21.50 7.77
C SER A 451 5.33 21.95 9.17
N SER A 452 4.04 21.79 9.49
CA SER A 452 3.54 21.88 10.88
C SER A 452 3.61 20.54 11.61
N TRP A 453 4.12 19.51 10.95
CA TRP A 453 4.34 18.17 11.49
C TRP A 453 5.83 17.96 11.75
N HIS A 454 6.12 17.22 12.82
CA HIS A 454 7.46 16.99 13.34
C HIS A 454 7.86 15.54 13.12
N VAL A 455 9.11 15.30 12.70
CA VAL A 455 9.70 13.96 12.67
C VAL A 455 9.77 13.43 14.09
N ALA A 456 9.04 12.35 14.35
CA ALA A 456 9.00 11.72 15.66
C ALA A 456 9.94 10.53 15.77
N ALA A 457 10.11 9.79 14.67
CA ALA A 457 11.04 8.69 14.57
C ALA A 457 11.29 8.32 13.10
N VAL A 458 12.45 7.75 12.83
CA VAL A 458 12.68 6.93 11.63
C VAL A 458 12.62 5.47 12.07
N GLU A 459 11.74 4.69 11.46
CA GLU A 459 11.40 3.31 11.81
C GLU A 459 11.72 2.38 10.64
N ASN A 460 12.10 1.14 10.95
CA ASN A 460 12.34 0.06 9.98
C ASN A 460 13.32 0.45 8.85
N GLU A 461 14.37 1.22 9.14
CA GLU A 461 15.33 1.60 8.11
C GLU A 461 16.12 0.39 7.63
N GLN A 462 16.15 0.17 6.31
CA GLN A 462 16.95 -0.86 5.65
C GLN A 462 18.05 -0.20 4.82
N MET A 463 19.28 -0.66 5.01
CA MET A 463 20.46 -0.21 4.27
C MET A 463 20.91 -1.30 3.29
N SER A 464 20.19 -1.40 2.17
CA SER A 464 20.40 -2.42 1.12
C SER A 464 21.72 -2.29 0.36
N GLY A 465 22.40 -1.14 0.45
CA GLY A 465 23.81 -1.02 0.09
C GLY A 465 24.27 0.41 -0.14
N ALA A 466 25.59 0.62 -0.07
CA ALA A 466 26.18 1.95 -0.14
C ALA A 466 25.86 2.71 -1.44
N PHE A 467 25.52 4.00 -1.31
CA PHE A 467 25.48 4.95 -2.42
C PHE A 467 26.87 5.57 -2.57
N LYS A 468 27.57 5.26 -3.67
CA LYS A 468 28.96 5.67 -3.90
C LYS A 468 29.10 6.85 -4.86
N PHE A 469 30.06 7.72 -4.62
CA PHE A 469 30.44 8.81 -5.51
C PHE A 469 31.76 8.48 -6.19
N PHE A 470 31.67 7.94 -7.41
CA PHE A 470 32.84 7.48 -8.14
C PHE A 470 33.72 8.66 -8.57
N ARG A 471 35.02 8.60 -8.28
CA ARG A 471 36.03 9.58 -8.71
C ARG A 471 35.78 11.01 -8.20
N MET A 472 35.18 11.15 -7.01
CA MET A 472 34.78 12.44 -6.44
C MET A 472 33.81 13.26 -7.32
N GLU A 473 33.15 12.64 -8.29
CA GLU A 473 32.22 13.32 -9.19
C GLU A 473 30.85 13.52 -8.53
N ALA A 474 30.16 14.59 -8.92
CA ALA A 474 28.79 14.85 -8.49
C ALA A 474 27.86 13.71 -8.90
N ARG A 475 26.88 13.38 -8.05
CA ARG A 475 25.92 12.31 -8.34
C ARG A 475 24.55 12.66 -7.76
N THR A 476 23.51 12.28 -8.50
CA THR A 476 22.11 12.55 -8.16
C THR A 476 21.51 11.38 -7.36
N LEU A 477 20.95 11.71 -6.20
CA LEU A 477 20.06 10.89 -5.42
C LEU A 477 18.65 10.98 -6.02
N TYR A 478 17.99 9.84 -6.21
CA TYR A 478 16.60 9.77 -6.64
C TYR A 478 15.76 9.38 -5.43
N LEU A 479 14.92 10.29 -4.97
CA LEU A 479 14.19 10.16 -3.72
C LEU A 479 12.70 9.95 -4.02
N ASN A 480 12.08 9.02 -3.29
CA ASN A 480 10.65 8.77 -3.41
C ASN A 480 9.98 8.66 -2.05
N ALA A 481 8.77 9.23 -1.90
CA ALA A 481 7.98 9.04 -0.70
C ALA A 481 6.47 8.93 -0.94
N THR A 482 5.82 8.09 -0.13
CA THR A 482 4.36 8.00 0.00
C THR A 482 3.97 8.13 1.47
N ILE A 483 2.84 8.74 1.78
CA ILE A 483 2.41 8.98 3.16
C ILE A 483 1.02 8.44 3.44
N THR A 484 0.85 7.85 4.61
CA THR A 484 -0.43 7.29 5.07
C THR A 484 -0.74 7.73 6.50
N PRO A 485 -2.02 7.87 6.86
CA PRO A 485 -2.41 8.11 8.24
C PRO A 485 -2.26 6.84 9.10
N ASP A 486 -1.77 7.00 10.33
CA ASP A 486 -1.68 5.96 11.36
C ASP A 486 -2.16 6.53 12.70
N GLY A 487 -3.44 6.33 13.01
CA GLY A 487 -4.07 6.98 14.17
C GLY A 487 -4.14 8.50 14.01
N ASP A 488 -3.52 9.23 14.93
CA ASP A 488 -3.37 10.69 14.88
C ASP A 488 -2.07 11.14 14.18
N ASP A 489 -1.19 10.19 13.87
CA ASP A 489 0.10 10.40 13.24
C ASP A 489 0.03 10.17 11.73
N LEU A 490 1.12 10.51 11.04
CA LEU A 490 1.35 10.13 9.66
C LEU A 490 2.61 9.28 9.58
N VAL A 491 2.63 8.31 8.68
CA VAL A 491 3.81 7.50 8.38
C VAL A 491 4.13 7.63 6.90
N ALA A 492 5.31 8.18 6.62
CA ALA A 492 5.84 8.33 5.28
C ALA A 492 6.81 7.19 4.97
N HIS A 493 6.47 6.33 4.01
CA HIS A 493 7.43 5.38 3.46
C HIS A 493 8.32 6.10 2.47
N THR A 494 9.62 6.10 2.72
CA THR A 494 10.63 6.91 2.01
C THR A 494 11.72 6.01 1.46
N THR A 495 12.24 6.32 0.28
CA THR A 495 13.31 5.56 -0.36
C THR A 495 14.35 6.49 -1.00
N LEU A 496 15.60 6.02 -1.01
CA LEU A 496 16.73 6.64 -1.71
C LEU A 496 17.29 5.64 -2.71
N GLN A 497 17.31 6.04 -3.98
CA GLN A 497 17.70 5.21 -5.10
C GLN A 497 18.79 5.87 -5.95
N SER A 498 19.43 5.06 -6.79
CA SER A 498 20.24 5.54 -7.90
C SER A 498 19.70 5.04 -9.23
N VAL A 499 19.81 5.88 -10.26
CA VAL A 499 19.45 5.54 -11.63
C VAL A 499 20.70 5.49 -12.49
N THR A 500 20.90 4.38 -13.20
CA THR A 500 21.99 4.21 -14.16
C THR A 500 21.41 3.97 -15.54
N VAL A 501 21.65 4.90 -16.47
CA VAL A 501 21.26 4.72 -17.87
C VAL A 501 22.33 3.88 -18.57
N PRO A 502 22.00 2.70 -19.12
CA PRO A 502 22.97 1.88 -19.83
C PRO A 502 23.54 2.61 -21.06
N LYS A 503 24.84 2.44 -21.31
CA LYS A 503 25.50 3.01 -22.51
C LYS A 503 24.99 2.44 -23.83
N ARG A 504 24.38 1.25 -23.80
CA ARG A 504 23.81 0.60 -24.98
C ARG A 504 22.40 1.14 -25.20
N GLU A 505 22.16 1.73 -26.37
CA GLU A 505 20.85 2.21 -26.77
C GLU A 505 19.79 1.09 -26.72
N GLY A 506 18.59 1.44 -26.26
CA GLY A 506 17.43 0.56 -26.17
C GLY A 506 17.31 -0.28 -24.90
N LEU A 507 18.25 -0.20 -23.96
CA LEU A 507 18.10 -0.81 -22.64
C LEU A 507 17.43 0.16 -21.65
N PRO A 508 16.52 -0.31 -20.78
CA PRO A 508 15.88 0.55 -19.78
C PRO A 508 16.89 1.02 -18.72
N PRO A 509 16.66 2.18 -18.08
CA PRO A 509 17.43 2.60 -16.91
C PRO A 509 17.42 1.52 -15.81
N GLN A 510 18.56 1.32 -15.17
CA GLN A 510 18.68 0.44 -14.01
C GLN A 510 18.47 1.27 -12.74
N ILE A 511 17.46 0.91 -11.96
CA ILE A 511 17.15 1.52 -10.68
C ILE A 511 17.69 0.61 -9.58
N LYS A 512 18.45 1.17 -8.64
CA LYS A 512 18.91 0.47 -7.44
C LYS A 512 18.47 1.23 -6.21
N GLU A 513 17.67 0.59 -5.37
CA GLU A 513 17.40 1.07 -4.01
C GLU A 513 18.62 0.85 -3.11
N HIS A 514 18.92 1.88 -2.33
CA HIS A 514 20.04 1.89 -1.39
C HIS A 514 19.54 1.94 0.06
N PHE A 515 18.53 2.77 0.31
CA PHE A 515 17.93 2.96 1.63
C PHE A 515 16.42 3.06 1.52
N SER A 516 15.72 2.53 2.52
CA SER A 516 14.28 2.71 2.69
C SER A 516 13.92 2.74 4.18
N ALA A 517 12.94 3.55 4.57
CA ALA A 517 12.46 3.64 5.94
C ALA A 517 11.02 4.16 6.02
N ASP A 518 10.39 3.92 7.16
CA ASP A 518 9.12 4.52 7.54
C ASP A 518 9.39 5.70 8.50
N VAL A 519 9.07 6.92 8.08
CA VAL A 519 9.26 8.12 8.90
C VAL A 519 7.92 8.50 9.55
N ARG A 520 7.89 8.46 10.88
CA ARG A 520 6.71 8.85 11.66
C ARG A 520 6.69 10.35 11.88
N LEU A 521 5.58 10.98 11.54
CA LEU A 521 5.33 12.40 11.74
C LEU A 521 4.19 12.61 12.74
N THR A 522 4.39 13.54 13.67
CA THR A 522 3.43 13.89 14.72
C THR A 522 3.05 15.37 14.64
N SER A 523 1.88 15.73 15.16
CA SER A 523 1.40 17.12 15.14
C SER A 523 2.03 18.03 16.20
N ALA A 524 2.78 17.46 17.14
CA ALA A 524 3.52 18.17 18.18
C ALA A 524 4.94 17.59 18.28
N PRO A 525 5.95 18.36 18.70
CA PRO A 525 7.30 17.85 18.91
C PRO A 525 7.32 16.68 19.91
N VAL A 526 8.24 15.74 19.71
CA VAL A 526 8.43 14.63 20.66
C VAL A 526 8.93 15.18 21.99
N GLU A 527 8.32 14.73 23.09
CA GLU A 527 8.76 15.09 24.43
C GLU A 527 10.13 14.46 24.74
N GLY A 528 11.06 15.29 25.20
CA GLY A 528 12.41 14.86 25.58
C GLY A 528 12.38 13.82 26.71
N GLN A 529 13.21 12.80 26.57
CA GLN A 529 13.38 11.75 27.58
C GLN A 529 14.55 12.06 28.53
N ASN A 530 14.52 11.45 29.71
CA ASN A 530 15.61 11.43 30.68
C ASN A 530 15.78 9.99 31.20
N VAL A 531 17.03 9.57 31.35
CA VAL A 531 17.41 8.25 31.85
C VAL A 531 18.32 8.39 33.06
N GLU A 532 18.28 7.43 33.98
CA GLU A 532 19.26 7.35 35.06
C GLU A 532 20.62 6.99 34.44
N PHE A 533 21.52 7.97 34.37
CA PHE A 533 22.85 7.82 33.81
C PHE A 533 23.89 8.39 34.78
N THR A 534 24.94 7.61 35.04
CA THR A 534 26.11 8.07 35.80
C THR A 534 27.30 8.05 34.84
N PRO A 535 27.77 9.22 34.38
CA PRO A 535 28.87 9.27 33.42
C PRO A 535 30.14 8.65 34.03
N PRO A 536 30.87 7.81 33.29
CA PRO A 536 32.15 7.30 33.74
C PRO A 536 33.18 8.43 33.81
N ALA A 537 34.18 8.28 34.70
CA ALA A 537 35.32 9.19 34.71
C ALA A 537 36.06 9.10 33.36
N LEU A 538 36.42 10.24 32.76
CA LEU A 538 37.03 10.27 31.42
C LEU A 538 38.34 9.47 31.37
N GLU A 539 39.10 9.45 32.46
CA GLU A 539 40.35 8.70 32.57
C GLU A 539 40.14 7.18 32.55
N SER A 540 38.93 6.70 32.86
CA SER A 540 38.56 5.29 32.79
C SER A 540 38.24 4.80 31.37
N LEU A 541 38.05 5.73 30.43
CA LEU A 541 37.84 5.44 29.01
C LEU A 541 39.20 5.46 28.30
N ASP A 542 39.79 4.29 28.06
CA ASP A 542 41.20 4.12 27.69
C ASP A 542 41.49 4.24 26.19
N ILE A 543 40.48 4.03 25.34
CA ILE A 543 40.61 4.16 23.88
C ILE A 543 40.47 5.64 23.51
N THR A 544 41.47 6.20 22.83
CA THR A 544 41.49 7.63 22.43
C THR A 544 41.07 7.82 20.97
N THR A 545 40.66 9.04 20.58
CA THR A 545 40.43 9.44 19.18
C THR A 545 41.56 8.96 18.25
N GLU A 546 42.82 9.21 18.62
CA GLU A 546 43.98 8.81 17.83
C GLU A 546 44.09 7.29 17.66
N GLU A 547 43.56 6.50 18.60
CA GLU A 547 43.52 5.04 18.47
C GLU A 547 42.38 4.58 17.55
N VAL A 548 41.19 5.17 17.69
CA VAL A 548 40.01 4.84 16.86
C VAL A 548 40.29 5.15 15.38
N TYR A 549 40.78 6.35 15.07
CA TYR A 549 40.95 6.81 13.70
C TYR A 549 42.29 6.39 13.07
N LYS A 550 43.01 5.43 13.67
CA LYS A 550 44.07 4.66 12.98
C LYS A 550 43.49 3.60 12.06
N SER A 551 42.36 3.00 12.43
CA SER A 551 41.67 1.94 11.68
C SER A 551 40.44 2.49 10.94
N PHE A 552 39.75 3.47 11.51
CA PHE A 552 38.55 4.06 10.90
C PHE A 552 38.93 5.03 9.78
N PHE A 553 38.18 5.00 8.67
CA PHE A 553 38.44 5.81 7.47
C PHE A 553 37.93 7.27 7.56
N HIS A 554 37.35 7.66 8.70
CA HIS A 554 36.64 8.92 8.86
C HIS A 554 37.59 10.12 8.99
N GLY A 555 37.32 11.16 8.20
CA GLY A 555 37.98 12.46 8.26
C GLY A 555 37.40 13.37 9.36
N PRO A 556 37.98 14.57 9.55
CA PRO A 556 37.74 15.41 10.73
C PRO A 556 36.28 15.72 11.07
N ALA A 557 35.39 15.91 10.09
CA ALA A 557 33.97 16.18 10.35
C ALA A 557 33.22 15.00 10.99
N TYR A 558 33.73 13.77 10.81
CA TYR A 558 33.14 12.52 11.27
C TYR A 558 33.98 11.81 12.35
N GLN A 559 35.00 12.48 12.91
CA GLN A 559 35.77 11.97 14.05
C GLN A 559 35.03 12.17 15.38
N VAL A 560 33.82 11.62 15.46
CA VAL A 560 32.84 11.85 16.54
C VAL A 560 33.21 11.23 17.89
N ILE A 561 34.16 10.30 17.96
CA ILE A 561 34.61 9.67 19.22
C ILE A 561 35.83 10.39 19.78
N GLU A 562 35.68 11.03 20.94
CA GLU A 562 36.80 11.60 21.71
C GLU A 562 37.55 10.50 22.49
N ARG A 563 36.79 9.71 23.25
CA ARG A 563 37.28 8.59 24.06
C ARG A 563 36.23 7.50 24.12
N ALA A 564 36.66 6.27 24.31
CA ALA A 564 35.75 5.14 24.49
C ALA A 564 36.33 4.07 25.42
N GLN A 565 35.44 3.22 25.91
CA GLN A 565 35.77 1.95 26.53
C GLN A 565 34.89 0.86 25.92
N VAL A 566 35.50 -0.29 25.61
CA VAL A 566 34.80 -1.47 25.09
C VAL A 566 34.75 -2.55 26.17
N SER A 567 33.61 -3.23 26.26
CA SER A 567 33.40 -4.42 27.07
C SER A 567 32.67 -5.49 26.25
N ASP A 568 32.60 -6.72 26.76
CA ASP A 568 31.82 -7.80 26.12
C ASP A 568 30.34 -7.46 25.95
N LYS A 569 29.82 -6.48 26.71
CA LYS A 569 28.41 -6.08 26.71
C LYS A 569 28.09 -4.85 25.86
N GLY A 570 29.12 -4.17 25.34
CA GLY A 570 28.92 -2.93 24.60
C GLY A 570 30.05 -1.91 24.76
N VAL A 571 29.79 -0.68 24.34
CA VAL A 571 30.72 0.44 24.30
C VAL A 571 30.12 1.64 25.03
N VAL A 572 30.96 2.34 25.77
CA VAL A 572 30.67 3.71 26.21
C VAL A 572 31.63 4.64 25.50
N ALA A 573 31.12 5.60 24.73
CA ALA A 573 31.90 6.56 23.96
C ALA A 573 31.50 8.00 24.29
N VAL A 574 32.47 8.91 24.28
CA VAL A 574 32.27 10.35 24.49
C VAL A 574 32.27 11.05 23.14
N PHE A 575 31.28 11.89 22.91
CA PHE A 575 31.19 12.71 21.71
C PHE A 575 32.32 13.75 21.67
N SER A 576 32.82 14.06 20.47
CA SER A 576 33.87 15.06 20.27
C SER A 576 33.30 16.49 20.27
N ASP A 577 33.77 17.32 21.20
CA ASP A 577 33.32 18.72 21.39
C ASP A 577 33.84 19.69 20.30
N SER A 578 34.73 19.28 19.41
CA SER A 578 35.45 20.17 18.47
C SER A 578 35.48 19.64 17.05
N LEU A 579 34.30 19.41 16.47
CA LEU A 579 34.14 19.00 15.08
C LEU A 579 33.99 20.21 14.15
N PRO A 580 34.61 20.22 12.95
CA PRO A 580 34.27 21.19 11.93
C PRO A 580 32.79 21.04 11.49
N PRO A 581 32.25 22.00 10.71
CA PRO A 581 30.89 21.89 10.18
C PRO A 581 30.66 20.55 9.47
N ASN A 582 29.50 19.93 9.74
CA ASN A 582 29.10 18.68 9.08
C ASN A 582 28.79 18.87 7.59
N THR A 583 28.27 20.05 7.26
CA THR A 583 27.70 20.39 5.96
C THR A 583 28.23 21.73 5.47
N SER A 584 28.07 21.98 4.16
CA SER A 584 28.28 23.29 3.56
C SER A 584 27.03 23.67 2.76
N PRO A 585 26.26 24.71 3.17
CA PRO A 585 26.49 25.58 4.32
C PRO A 585 26.31 24.85 5.68
N ALA A 586 26.80 25.46 6.76
CA ALA A 586 26.83 24.86 8.09
C ALA A 586 25.49 24.94 8.84
N ASP A 587 24.66 25.93 8.50
CA ASP A 587 23.39 26.29 9.13
C ASP A 587 22.20 25.71 8.35
N VAL A 588 22.25 24.41 8.09
CA VAL A 588 21.14 23.65 7.51
C VAL A 588 20.27 23.06 8.61
N GLU A 589 19.04 22.71 8.26
CA GLU A 589 18.16 21.93 9.13
C GLU A 589 18.81 20.58 9.45
N SER A 590 18.59 20.09 10.66
CA SER A 590 18.85 18.70 11.01
C SER A 590 17.69 18.14 11.80
N LEU A 591 17.14 17.03 11.32
CA LEU A 591 15.95 16.40 11.88
C LEU A 591 16.30 15.15 12.71
N VAL A 592 17.44 14.51 12.46
CA VAL A 592 17.81 13.24 13.13
C VAL A 592 19.15 13.28 13.86
N ALA A 593 19.74 14.46 14.04
CA ALA A 593 21.05 14.66 14.68
C ALA A 593 22.14 13.70 14.13
N PRO A 594 22.49 13.78 12.83
CA PRO A 594 23.32 12.78 12.14
C PRO A 594 24.64 12.46 12.83
N ARG A 595 25.30 13.44 13.48
CA ARG A 595 26.57 13.22 14.17
C ARG A 595 26.41 12.46 15.50
N LEU A 596 25.29 12.63 16.19
CA LEU A 596 24.97 11.84 17.39
C LEU A 596 24.55 10.42 17.01
N LEU A 597 23.83 10.26 15.89
CA LEU A 597 23.55 8.94 15.33
C LEU A 597 24.85 8.27 14.85
N GLU A 598 25.78 9.02 14.27
CA GLU A 598 27.09 8.52 13.84
C GLU A 598 27.91 8.03 15.03
N LEU A 599 27.83 8.72 16.17
CA LEU A 599 28.46 8.26 17.42
C LEU A 599 27.95 6.87 17.81
N CYS A 600 26.66 6.57 17.60
CA CYS A 600 26.10 5.25 17.83
C CYS A 600 26.68 4.21 16.85
N PHE A 601 26.72 4.53 15.55
CA PHE A 601 27.23 3.61 14.52
C PHE A 601 28.71 3.30 14.73
N GLN A 602 29.52 4.32 14.99
CA GLN A 602 30.95 4.15 15.24
C GLN A 602 31.22 3.43 16.57
N SER A 603 30.37 3.58 17.59
CA SER A 603 30.48 2.81 18.84
C SER A 603 30.25 1.32 18.61
N ALA A 604 29.24 0.94 17.83
CA ALA A 604 29.00 -0.45 17.43
C ALA A 604 30.14 -1.00 16.55
N ALA A 605 30.65 -0.20 15.61
CA ALA A 605 31.81 -0.58 14.79
C ALA A 605 33.08 -0.80 15.63
N LEU A 606 33.30 0.03 16.66
CA LEU A 606 34.44 -0.09 17.57
C LEU A 606 34.33 -1.37 18.41
N TRP A 607 33.11 -1.74 18.83
CA TRP A 607 32.86 -3.03 19.48
C TRP A 607 33.29 -4.20 18.57
N HIS A 608 32.86 -4.19 17.31
CA HIS A 608 33.24 -5.22 16.32
C HIS A 608 34.76 -5.30 16.13
N GLU A 609 35.43 -4.16 16.00
CA GLU A 609 36.89 -4.16 15.82
C GLU A 609 37.60 -4.80 17.02
N LYS A 610 37.23 -4.40 18.24
CA LYS A 610 37.93 -4.83 19.46
C LYS A 610 37.54 -6.23 19.94
N VAL A 611 36.30 -6.66 19.70
CA VAL A 611 35.78 -7.96 20.16
C VAL A 611 35.86 -9.02 19.07
N LYS A 612 35.59 -8.68 17.81
CA LYS A 612 35.55 -9.64 16.68
C LYS A 612 36.75 -9.54 15.75
N GLY A 613 37.57 -8.47 15.83
CA GLY A 613 38.65 -8.24 14.87
C GLY A 613 38.13 -8.02 13.44
N ALA A 614 36.90 -7.53 13.32
CA ALA A 614 36.18 -7.31 12.07
C ALA A 614 35.64 -5.89 12.02
N MET A 615 35.38 -5.35 10.81
CA MET A 615 34.64 -4.11 10.68
C MET A 615 33.15 -4.42 10.55
N GLY A 616 32.32 -3.79 11.39
CA GLY A 616 30.87 -3.87 11.30
C GLY A 616 30.34 -2.87 10.27
N PHE A 617 29.53 -3.34 9.32
CA PHE A 617 28.81 -2.47 8.39
C PHE A 617 27.32 -2.44 8.70
N PRO A 618 26.64 -1.30 8.57
CA PRO A 618 25.21 -1.19 8.86
C PRO A 618 24.37 -1.99 7.86
N LEU A 619 23.34 -2.66 8.36
CA LEU A 619 22.26 -3.26 7.56
C LEU A 619 20.92 -2.53 7.75
N GLY A 620 20.75 -1.78 8.83
CA GLY A 620 19.49 -1.10 9.15
C GLY A 620 19.29 -0.95 10.65
N PHE A 621 18.14 -0.41 11.05
CA PHE A 621 17.72 -0.36 12.44
C PHE A 621 16.20 -0.42 12.59
N SER A 622 15.73 -0.79 13.76
CA SER A 622 14.29 -0.86 14.04
C SER A 622 13.69 0.52 14.26
N ARG A 623 14.39 1.39 15.01
CA ARG A 623 13.92 2.76 15.29
C ARG A 623 15.07 3.68 15.68
N VAL A 624 15.01 4.93 15.27
CA VAL A 624 15.77 6.03 15.86
C VAL A 624 14.82 7.19 16.21
N THR A 625 15.05 7.82 17.36
CA THR A 625 14.38 9.05 17.78
C THR A 625 15.43 10.07 18.19
N ALA A 626 15.43 11.23 17.53
CA ALA A 626 16.23 12.38 17.92
C ALA A 626 15.36 13.36 18.71
N TYR A 627 15.70 13.57 19.97
CA TYR A 627 15.00 14.49 20.85
C TYR A 627 15.61 15.89 20.84
N ARG A 628 16.92 15.98 20.56
CA ARG A 628 17.75 17.19 20.69
C ARG A 628 18.93 17.13 19.70
N GLN A 629 19.49 18.29 19.37
CA GLN A 629 20.70 18.41 18.54
C GLN A 629 21.95 18.51 19.42
N GLU A 630 23.14 18.24 18.88
CA GLU A 630 24.39 18.39 19.64
C GLU A 630 24.62 19.81 20.17
N ALA A 631 24.07 20.82 19.49
CA ALA A 631 24.17 22.22 19.89
C ALA A 631 23.34 22.57 21.14
N ASP A 632 22.40 21.69 21.53
CA ASP A 632 21.56 21.87 22.72
C ASP A 632 22.24 21.34 24.01
N ALA A 633 23.43 20.77 23.90
CA ALA A 633 24.14 20.17 25.02
C ALA A 633 24.85 21.21 25.89
N ASP A 634 24.50 21.24 27.19
CA ASP A 634 25.16 22.07 28.21
C ASP A 634 26.35 21.34 28.88
N SER A 635 26.53 20.05 28.60
CA SER A 635 27.60 19.20 29.14
C SER A 635 28.00 18.13 28.11
N ARG A 636 29.00 17.30 28.45
CA ARG A 636 29.50 16.26 27.55
C ARG A 636 28.42 15.25 27.21
N LEU A 637 28.41 14.82 25.96
CA LEU A 637 27.51 13.77 25.47
C LEU A 637 28.21 12.41 25.48
N PHE A 638 27.49 11.40 25.95
CA PHE A 638 27.95 10.03 26.05
C PHE A 638 27.00 9.13 25.26
N CYS A 639 27.55 8.28 24.40
CA CYS A 639 26.84 7.15 23.84
C CYS A 639 27.07 5.92 24.72
N VAL A 640 25.99 5.33 25.22
CA VAL A 640 25.97 4.00 25.80
C VAL A 640 25.37 3.07 24.76
N CYS A 641 26.22 2.26 24.12
CA CYS A 641 25.77 1.30 23.13
C CYS A 641 25.94 -0.14 23.65
N GLN A 642 24.87 -0.92 23.59
CA GLN A 642 24.78 -2.26 24.17
C GLN A 642 24.46 -3.29 23.09
N THR A 643 24.94 -4.52 23.28
CA THR A 643 24.57 -5.67 22.43
C THR A 643 24.21 -6.87 23.29
N ALA A 644 23.20 -7.64 22.85
CA ALA A 644 22.69 -8.81 23.55
C ALA A 644 22.96 -10.14 22.83
N ASP A 645 23.40 -10.09 21.56
CA ASP A 645 23.39 -11.20 20.59
C ASP A 645 24.74 -11.37 19.88
N ASP A 646 25.83 -11.28 20.64
CA ASP A 646 27.20 -11.49 20.14
C ASP A 646 27.62 -10.46 19.06
N GLY A 647 26.96 -9.29 19.04
CA GLY A 647 27.26 -8.17 18.14
C GLY A 647 26.49 -8.14 16.83
N GLU A 648 25.40 -8.91 16.69
CA GLU A 648 24.55 -8.82 15.49
C GLU A 648 23.63 -7.58 15.55
N THR A 649 23.13 -7.25 16.74
CA THR A 649 22.22 -6.12 17.01
C THR A 649 22.73 -5.26 18.16
N PHE A 650 22.50 -3.96 18.05
CA PHE A 650 22.86 -2.96 19.05
C PHE A 650 21.69 -2.03 19.40
N ASP A 651 21.60 -1.66 20.66
CA ASP A 651 20.77 -0.54 21.14
C ASP A 651 21.72 0.53 21.70
N CYS A 652 21.57 1.78 21.26
CA CYS A 652 22.42 2.86 21.72
C CYS A 652 21.59 4.06 22.21
N VAL A 653 21.99 4.64 23.34
CA VAL A 653 21.43 5.88 23.89
C VAL A 653 22.53 6.92 23.98
N VAL A 654 22.30 8.10 23.38
CA VAL A 654 23.16 9.28 23.55
C VAL A 654 22.52 10.19 24.59
N ALA A 655 23.22 10.46 25.68
CA ALA A 655 22.73 11.32 26.76
C ALA A 655 23.83 12.25 27.29
N ASP A 656 23.41 13.37 27.89
CA ASP A 656 24.30 14.27 28.61
C ASP A 656 24.61 13.77 30.04
N GLU A 657 25.45 14.51 30.78
CA GLU A 657 25.82 14.14 32.17
C GLU A 657 24.62 14.15 33.14
N ALA A 658 23.54 14.85 32.80
CA ALA A 658 22.29 14.89 33.58
C ALA A 658 21.30 13.79 33.17
N GLY A 659 21.66 12.93 32.21
CA GLY A 659 20.84 11.85 31.70
C GLY A 659 19.76 12.31 30.71
N ASN A 660 19.79 13.55 30.23
CA ASN A 660 18.87 13.98 29.17
C ASN A 660 19.24 13.27 27.88
N VAL A 661 18.28 12.58 27.27
CA VAL A 661 18.51 11.79 26.05
C VAL A 661 18.48 12.69 24.82
N PHE A 662 19.48 12.60 23.96
CA PHE A 662 19.56 13.32 22.70
C PHE A 662 19.14 12.43 21.54
N VAL A 663 19.64 11.20 21.49
CA VAL A 663 19.30 10.19 20.49
C VAL A 663 19.06 8.85 21.18
N ASP A 664 18.00 8.17 20.77
CA ASP A 664 17.72 6.77 21.12
C ASP A 664 17.65 5.95 19.83
N LEU A 665 18.55 4.98 19.70
CA LEU A 665 18.68 4.07 18.55
C LEU A 665 18.42 2.64 19.03
N ALA A 666 17.40 2.00 18.48
CA ALA A 666 16.99 0.66 18.84
C ALA A 666 17.12 -0.31 17.65
N GLY A 667 17.62 -1.52 17.95
CA GLY A 667 17.69 -2.63 17.03
C GLY A 667 18.58 -2.36 15.82
N TYR A 668 19.72 -1.69 16.00
CA TYR A 668 20.71 -1.42 14.95
C TYR A 668 21.43 -2.70 14.56
N VAL A 669 21.21 -3.15 13.33
CA VAL A 669 21.74 -4.41 12.80
C VAL A 669 23.00 -4.13 12.01
N THR A 670 24.03 -4.94 12.28
CA THR A 670 25.31 -4.86 11.58
C THR A 670 25.70 -6.20 10.98
N VAL A 671 26.60 -6.17 10.00
CA VAL A 671 27.26 -7.37 9.47
C VAL A 671 28.77 -7.22 9.53
N SER A 672 29.45 -8.22 10.12
CA SER A 672 30.91 -8.26 10.14
C SER A 672 31.46 -8.58 8.75
N ARG A 673 32.44 -7.80 8.30
CA ARG A 673 33.30 -8.18 7.17
C ARG A 673 34.74 -8.35 7.68
N PRO A 674 35.49 -9.36 7.21
CA PRO A 674 36.90 -9.49 7.55
C PRO A 674 37.65 -8.21 7.16
N VAL A 675 38.49 -7.71 8.07
CA VAL A 675 39.38 -6.55 7.83
C VAL A 675 40.48 -6.90 6.85
#